data_AF-A0A077PD02-F1
#
_entry.id   AF-A0A077PD02-F1
#
_cell.length_a   1.000
_cell.length_b   1.000
_cell.length_c   1.000
_cell.angle_alpha   90.00
_cell.angle_beta   90.00
_cell.angle_gamma   90.00
#
_symmetry.space_group_name_H-M   'P 1'
#
loop_
_entity.id
_entity.type
_entity.pdbx_description
1 polymer ?
#
loop_
_entity_poly.entity_id
_entity_poly.type
_entity_poly.pdbx_seq_one_letter_code
_entity_poly.pdbx_strand_id
1 'polypeptide(L)'
;MYLVNGEVISNLEPAAALADLKNRLADALACPPTVQEVLDCAERFANSLKTMATDFALDAATISTLHHFCRRDALEEKLRHELGEQPFSLRRFDYTQPRFETWQPLGLVVHITPANAPLLPFMAVLESLLVGNINWLRPSSSDNGLNARILAEFLRHDLSGKLASYVSVLPLPSDQLSELLACADAVSAWGSNAALTAIRSQLRPGCRWIDWGHRISFAYLDPMVASNADYDALADDVCRFDQQACSSPQCLLVDSTDENVLREVADAVASALERCAPVWPALQPDIQEAAEISSQMAFLRLDHTFADVAGSVTEGTGWRVAWTQRQELAASPLYRTLQIRPVPRAQLINVLLPWRPYLQSCGLIAGEHELPALSRQLLAAGVSRICQAGAMHEGYEGEPHDGVYALTRLARRVSVSVKAEQLPNHVTLDKLSIRPPDLAGLPIMGKEQFQQSGTTPKAQVFFRSGGSTGAPKLAGFSHRDYHIQMQAAADGLFSAGLDPAQDRVINLLYGGNLYGGLLSFFTVLDKLSVPHYPMGGPIDDDFSQILQVIVTQGVNTLVGMPSTIYQLFEREEAALRAYGGVRKIFAGGEHVSEERRQFLSSFGVQVIRSAIYGSVDAGPLGHACTCCNEGEFHLLSDIQWLEILDLDSEQPVQSGETGRLVFTPLAREGQVVQRYEVGDLGHWLSEPCTCGLPTPRFRLEGRHGGLIRVGSIFVNPTALSADLAFPVQWLVGNLDKGGEYIHVLADGDVNQVRQHLLQHEMLNQVVSSELLQLEITSTPAGQFRRHSQSGKTPLVLDYRV
;
A
#
# COMPACT_ATOMS: atom_id res chain seq x y z
N MET A 1 -24.38 -6.50 -30.05
CA MET A 1 -24.66 -7.36 -28.88
C MET A 1 -24.71 -6.47 -27.65
N TYR A 2 -25.72 -6.62 -26.82
CA TYR A 2 -25.85 -5.92 -25.55
C TYR A 2 -25.30 -6.79 -24.42
N LEU A 3 -24.81 -6.17 -23.35
CA LEU A 3 -24.55 -6.83 -22.07
C LEU A 3 -25.39 -6.11 -21.01
N VAL A 4 -26.29 -6.83 -20.36
CA VAL A 4 -27.16 -6.27 -19.30
C VAL A 4 -27.29 -7.31 -18.20
N ASN A 5 -27.00 -6.94 -16.95
CA ASN A 5 -27.02 -7.84 -15.79
C ASN A 5 -26.22 -9.15 -15.99
N GLY A 6 -25.06 -9.08 -16.63
CA GLY A 6 -24.20 -10.24 -16.87
C GLY A 6 -24.60 -11.13 -18.06
N GLU A 7 -25.72 -10.85 -18.73
CA GLU A 7 -26.17 -11.62 -19.89
C GLU A 7 -25.91 -10.91 -21.22
N VAL A 8 -25.38 -11.66 -22.20
CA VAL A 8 -25.20 -11.17 -23.57
C VAL A 8 -26.49 -11.37 -24.36
N ILE A 9 -27.08 -10.27 -24.84
CA ILE A 9 -28.37 -10.27 -25.52
C ILE A 9 -28.21 -9.78 -26.97
N SER A 10 -28.66 -10.57 -27.93
CA SER A 10 -28.54 -10.26 -29.36
C SER A 10 -29.64 -9.32 -29.86
N ASN A 11 -30.87 -9.48 -29.36
CA ASN A 11 -32.04 -8.71 -29.76
C ASN A 11 -32.66 -8.05 -28.51
N LEU A 12 -32.36 -6.77 -28.30
CA LEU A 12 -32.85 -5.99 -27.18
C LEU A 12 -33.35 -4.64 -27.68
N GLU A 13 -34.54 -4.23 -27.25
CA GLU A 13 -35.07 -2.89 -27.52
C GLU A 13 -34.31 -1.85 -26.68
N PRO A 14 -33.56 -0.91 -27.31
CA PRO A 14 -32.66 0.01 -26.60
C PRO A 14 -33.35 0.84 -25.51
N ALA A 15 -34.51 1.40 -25.82
CA ALA A 15 -35.27 2.26 -24.92
C ALA A 15 -35.75 1.50 -23.67
N ALA A 16 -36.17 0.24 -23.83
CA ALA A 16 -36.61 -0.60 -22.72
C ALA A 16 -35.43 -0.99 -21.81
N ALA A 17 -34.28 -1.34 -22.42
CA ALA A 17 -33.05 -1.65 -21.67
C ALA A 17 -32.57 -0.46 -20.85
N LEU A 18 -32.54 0.73 -21.46
CA LEU A 18 -32.12 1.94 -20.79
C LEU A 18 -33.08 2.34 -19.67
N ALA A 19 -34.39 2.15 -19.84
CA ALA A 19 -35.38 2.39 -18.80
C ALA A 19 -35.20 1.43 -17.60
N ASP A 20 -34.97 0.14 -17.84
CA ASP A 20 -34.69 -0.85 -16.78
C ASP A 20 -33.41 -0.49 -16.02
N LEU A 21 -32.31 -0.19 -16.72
CA LEU A 21 -31.05 0.23 -16.11
C LEU A 21 -31.20 1.51 -15.27
N LYS A 22 -31.96 2.49 -15.77
CA LYS A 22 -32.26 3.73 -15.03
C LYS A 22 -33.03 3.44 -13.74
N ASN A 23 -34.01 2.54 -13.78
CA ASN A 23 -34.81 2.17 -12.61
C ASN A 23 -33.97 1.47 -11.53
N ARG A 24 -32.94 0.72 -11.91
CA ARG A 24 -32.05 0.00 -10.99
C ARG A 24 -30.89 0.84 -10.45
N LEU A 25 -30.66 2.03 -11.00
CA LEU A 25 -29.48 2.84 -10.68
C LEU A 25 -29.40 3.18 -9.18
N ALA A 26 -30.54 3.51 -8.56
CA ALA A 26 -30.60 3.82 -7.13
C ALA A 26 -30.20 2.61 -6.26
N ASP A 27 -30.68 1.42 -6.60
CA ASP A 27 -30.36 0.18 -5.88
C ASP A 27 -28.89 -0.20 -6.05
N ALA A 28 -28.36 -0.05 -7.27
CA ALA A 28 -26.94 -0.27 -7.53
C ALA A 28 -26.09 0.67 -6.66
N LEU A 29 -26.35 2.00 -6.70
CA LEU A 29 -25.62 3.00 -5.92
C LEU A 29 -25.68 2.77 -4.39
N ALA A 30 -26.76 2.16 -3.89
CA ALA A 30 -26.91 1.83 -2.47
C ALA A 30 -26.03 0.66 -2.02
N CYS A 31 -25.55 -0.17 -2.96
CA CYS A 31 -24.83 -1.41 -2.71
C CYS A 31 -23.52 -1.49 -3.52
N PRO A 32 -22.51 -0.63 -3.25
CA PRO A 32 -21.22 -0.66 -3.95
C PRO A 32 -20.47 -1.98 -3.74
N PRO A 33 -19.86 -2.56 -4.79
CA PRO A 33 -18.93 -3.66 -4.63
C PRO A 33 -17.69 -3.18 -3.89
N THR A 34 -17.05 -4.07 -3.14
CA THR A 34 -15.77 -3.75 -2.52
C THR A 34 -14.65 -3.88 -3.55
N VAL A 35 -13.55 -3.14 -3.34
CA VAL A 35 -12.32 -3.30 -4.14
C VAL A 35 -11.86 -4.76 -4.14
N GLN A 36 -11.97 -5.44 -3.01
CA GLN A 36 -11.59 -6.84 -2.86
C GLN A 36 -12.41 -7.76 -3.78
N GLU A 37 -13.72 -7.53 -3.88
CA GLU A 37 -14.60 -8.29 -4.78
C GLU A 37 -14.18 -8.11 -6.25
N VAL A 38 -13.76 -6.90 -6.66
CA VAL A 38 -13.26 -6.61 -8.01
C VAL A 38 -11.89 -7.27 -8.26
N LEU A 39 -10.94 -7.13 -7.33
CA LEU A 39 -9.60 -7.72 -7.42
C LEU A 39 -9.66 -9.25 -7.52
N ASP A 40 -10.46 -9.88 -6.66
CA ASP A 40 -10.63 -11.34 -6.66
C ASP A 40 -11.26 -11.84 -7.98
N CYS A 41 -12.20 -11.08 -8.55
CA CYS A 41 -12.79 -11.37 -9.85
C CYS A 41 -11.76 -11.25 -10.98
N ALA A 42 -10.98 -10.16 -10.99
CA ALA A 42 -9.95 -9.91 -11.99
C ALA A 42 -8.84 -10.97 -11.96
N GLU A 43 -8.41 -11.40 -10.76
CA GLU A 43 -7.41 -12.44 -10.62
C GLU A 43 -7.89 -13.80 -11.15
N ARG A 44 -9.12 -14.20 -10.81
CA ARG A 44 -9.73 -15.43 -11.35
C ARG A 44 -9.87 -15.38 -12.86
N PHE A 45 -10.31 -14.25 -13.41
CA PHE A 45 -10.38 -14.04 -14.85
C PHE A 45 -8.98 -14.10 -15.51
N ALA A 46 -7.98 -13.45 -14.92
CA ALA A 46 -6.61 -13.50 -15.43
C ALA A 46 -6.07 -14.94 -15.51
N ASN A 47 -6.36 -15.75 -14.50
CA ASN A 47 -5.96 -17.15 -14.43
C ASN A 47 -6.67 -18.04 -15.48
N SER A 48 -7.88 -17.67 -15.93
CA SER A 48 -8.61 -18.41 -16.96
C SER A 48 -8.27 -17.99 -18.40
N LEU A 49 -7.71 -16.80 -18.63
CA LEU A 49 -7.48 -16.25 -19.97
C LEU A 49 -6.73 -17.20 -20.93
N LYS A 50 -5.73 -17.95 -20.43
CA LYS A 50 -4.95 -18.87 -21.28
C LYS A 50 -5.78 -20.02 -21.85
N THR A 51 -6.80 -20.49 -21.12
CA THR A 51 -7.68 -21.58 -21.60
C THR A 51 -8.78 -21.06 -22.52
N MET A 52 -9.02 -19.75 -22.53
CA MET A 52 -10.14 -19.11 -23.24
C MET A 52 -9.74 -18.33 -24.50
N ALA A 53 -8.44 -18.27 -24.79
CA ALA A 53 -7.86 -17.62 -25.96
C ALA A 53 -8.61 -17.88 -27.27
N THR A 54 -8.98 -19.15 -27.49
CA THR A 54 -9.67 -19.63 -28.69
C THR A 54 -11.10 -19.13 -28.82
N ASP A 55 -11.78 -18.86 -27.71
CA ASP A 55 -13.21 -18.52 -27.71
C ASP A 55 -13.50 -17.08 -28.15
N PHE A 56 -12.49 -16.21 -28.02
CA PHE A 56 -12.58 -14.78 -28.35
C PHE A 56 -11.79 -14.39 -29.59
N ALA A 57 -11.10 -15.34 -30.24
CA ALA A 57 -10.21 -15.10 -31.38
C ALA A 57 -9.15 -14.01 -31.10
N LEU A 58 -8.62 -13.96 -29.88
CA LEU A 58 -7.58 -13.03 -29.48
C LEU A 58 -6.20 -13.61 -29.82
N ASP A 59 -5.29 -12.77 -30.32
CA ASP A 59 -3.91 -13.17 -30.52
C ASP A 59 -3.14 -13.27 -29.18
N ALA A 60 -1.96 -13.91 -29.22
CA ALA A 60 -1.16 -14.15 -28.02
C ALA A 60 -0.70 -12.86 -27.33
N ALA A 61 -0.44 -11.79 -28.09
CA ALA A 61 -0.02 -10.50 -27.54
C ALA A 61 -1.17 -9.85 -26.74
N THR A 62 -2.36 -9.85 -27.32
CA THR A 62 -3.61 -9.33 -26.72
C THR A 62 -3.95 -10.07 -25.43
N ILE A 63 -3.80 -11.39 -25.41
CA ILE A 63 -3.99 -12.21 -24.21
C ILE A 63 -2.95 -11.86 -23.13
N SER A 64 -1.69 -11.69 -23.53
CA SER A 64 -0.62 -11.32 -22.60
C SER A 64 -0.89 -9.95 -21.97
N THR A 65 -1.33 -8.97 -22.75
CA THR A 65 -1.73 -7.64 -22.27
C THR A 65 -2.90 -7.72 -21.29
N LEU A 66 -3.97 -8.43 -21.63
CA LEU A 66 -5.13 -8.61 -20.74
C LEU A 66 -4.74 -9.32 -19.43
N HIS A 67 -3.93 -10.38 -19.54
CA HIS A 67 -3.48 -11.13 -18.37
C HIS A 67 -2.66 -10.24 -17.44
N HIS A 68 -1.69 -9.49 -17.97
CA HIS A 68 -0.87 -8.58 -17.17
C HIS A 68 -1.72 -7.50 -16.50
N PHE A 69 -2.65 -6.89 -17.25
CA PHE A 69 -3.53 -5.84 -16.75
C PHE A 69 -4.47 -6.31 -15.62
N CYS A 70 -5.01 -7.53 -15.71
CA CYS A 70 -5.94 -8.08 -14.72
C CYS A 70 -5.26 -8.68 -13.48
N ARG A 71 -3.92 -8.70 -13.41
CA ARG A 71 -3.22 -9.24 -12.24
C ARG A 71 -3.54 -8.42 -11.00
N ARG A 72 -3.82 -9.12 -9.90
CA ARG A 72 -4.05 -8.52 -8.59
C ARG A 72 -2.96 -7.53 -8.19
N ASP A 73 -1.69 -7.96 -8.22
CA ASP A 73 -0.56 -7.12 -7.85
C ASP A 73 -0.53 -5.81 -8.65
N ALA A 74 -0.79 -5.86 -9.97
CA ALA A 74 -0.78 -4.69 -10.84
C ALA A 74 -1.93 -3.71 -10.54
N LEU A 75 -3.13 -4.24 -10.25
CA LEU A 75 -4.29 -3.42 -9.87
C LEU A 75 -4.14 -2.81 -8.47
N GLU A 76 -3.58 -3.55 -7.51
CA GLU A 76 -3.27 -3.05 -6.17
C GLU A 76 -2.17 -1.97 -6.21
N GLU A 77 -1.10 -2.18 -7.00
CA GLU A 77 -0.05 -1.19 -7.25
C GLU A 77 -0.64 0.10 -7.81
N LYS A 78 -1.50 -0.03 -8.83
CA LYS A 78 -2.14 1.12 -9.48
C LYS A 78 -3.04 1.89 -8.51
N LEU A 79 -3.89 1.22 -7.73
CA LEU A 79 -4.70 1.86 -6.69
C LEU A 79 -3.83 2.64 -5.71
N ARG A 80 -2.75 2.03 -5.26
CA ARG A 80 -1.84 2.64 -4.30
C ARG A 80 -1.11 3.84 -4.88
N HIS A 81 -0.57 3.71 -6.09
CA HIS A 81 0.18 4.76 -6.75
C HIS A 81 -0.70 5.97 -7.08
N GLU A 82 -1.94 5.73 -7.53
CA GLU A 82 -2.84 6.79 -7.97
C GLU A 82 -3.67 7.40 -6.83
N LEU A 83 -4.08 6.62 -5.82
CA LEU A 83 -5.02 7.04 -4.77
C LEU A 83 -4.48 6.96 -3.33
N GLY A 84 -3.39 6.22 -3.08
CA GLY A 84 -2.78 5.97 -1.76
C GLY A 84 -3.08 4.57 -1.18
N GLU A 85 -2.50 4.24 -0.02
CA GLU A 85 -2.57 2.88 0.58
C GLU A 85 -3.97 2.41 1.00
N GLN A 86 -4.79 3.31 1.56
CA GLN A 86 -6.14 2.98 2.06
C GLN A 86 -7.16 3.98 1.51
N PRO A 87 -7.36 4.02 0.18
CA PRO A 87 -8.01 5.14 -0.49
C PRO A 87 -9.49 5.28 -0.17
N PHE A 88 -10.18 4.18 0.12
CA PHE A 88 -11.63 4.13 0.39
C PHE A 88 -11.99 4.08 1.87
N SER A 89 -11.01 4.27 2.74
CA SER A 89 -11.24 4.44 4.17
C SER A 89 -11.51 5.91 4.47
N LEU A 90 -12.52 6.20 5.30
CA LEU A 90 -12.85 7.52 5.79
C LEU A 90 -12.09 7.81 7.07
N ARG A 91 -10.85 8.26 6.89
CA ARG A 91 -9.86 8.42 7.96
C ARG A 91 -9.33 9.83 8.10
N ARG A 92 -8.82 10.15 9.29
CA ARG A 92 -8.11 11.40 9.54
C ARG A 92 -6.82 11.41 8.73
N PHE A 93 -6.59 12.52 8.04
CA PHE A 93 -5.30 12.81 7.40
C PHE A 93 -4.37 13.62 8.32
N ASP A 94 -4.92 14.21 9.38
CA ASP A 94 -4.23 14.97 10.41
C ASP A 94 -4.89 14.69 11.76
N TYR A 95 -4.13 14.12 12.70
CA TYR A 95 -4.62 13.76 14.04
C TYR A 95 -5.03 14.97 14.88
N THR A 96 -4.51 16.16 14.57
CA THR A 96 -4.82 17.40 15.30
C THR A 96 -6.16 18.00 14.89
N GLN A 97 -6.80 17.49 13.83
CA GLN A 97 -8.04 18.03 13.29
C GLN A 97 -9.17 17.00 13.31
N PRO A 98 -10.41 17.38 13.70
CA PRO A 98 -11.60 16.52 13.66
C PRO A 98 -12.17 16.42 12.23
N ARG A 99 -11.31 16.08 11.27
CA ARG A 99 -11.64 16.00 9.85
C ARG A 99 -11.18 14.68 9.26
N PHE A 100 -12.04 14.09 8.43
CA PHE A 100 -11.82 12.82 7.77
C PHE A 100 -11.91 13.01 6.27
N GLU A 101 -11.08 12.32 5.51
CA GLU A 101 -11.12 12.32 4.05
C GLU A 101 -11.15 10.89 3.52
N THR A 102 -11.75 10.73 2.33
CA THR A 102 -11.72 9.47 1.58
C THR A 102 -11.94 9.72 0.09
N TRP A 103 -11.54 8.76 -0.73
CA TRP A 103 -11.98 8.68 -2.12
C TRP A 103 -13.35 8.02 -2.21
N GLN A 104 -14.19 8.52 -3.11
CA GLN A 104 -15.49 7.94 -3.43
C GLN A 104 -15.66 7.82 -4.94
N PRO A 105 -16.43 6.82 -5.41
CA PRO A 105 -16.85 6.76 -6.80
C PRO A 105 -17.62 8.03 -7.20
N LEU A 106 -17.62 8.29 -8.51
CA LEU A 106 -18.44 9.34 -9.12
C LEU A 106 -19.90 8.95 -9.22
N GLY A 107 -20.19 7.65 -9.36
CA GLY A 107 -21.54 7.12 -9.57
C GLY A 107 -21.62 6.41 -10.90
N LEU A 108 -22.50 6.87 -11.79
CA LEU A 108 -22.61 6.35 -13.15
C LEU A 108 -21.58 6.99 -14.10
N VAL A 109 -20.69 6.16 -14.63
CA VAL A 109 -19.72 6.54 -15.67
C VAL A 109 -20.13 5.92 -17.00
N VAL A 110 -20.32 6.77 -18.01
CA VAL A 110 -20.51 6.33 -19.40
C VAL A 110 -19.17 6.37 -20.13
N HIS A 111 -18.78 5.25 -20.72
CA HIS A 111 -17.55 5.10 -21.50
C HIS A 111 -17.86 5.09 -23.00
N ILE A 112 -17.19 5.94 -23.78
CA ILE A 112 -17.34 6.01 -25.25
C ILE A 112 -15.97 5.83 -25.89
N THR A 113 -15.75 4.67 -26.50
CA THR A 113 -14.40 4.22 -26.89
C THR A 113 -14.18 4.24 -28.40
N PRO A 114 -12.93 4.32 -28.89
CA PRO A 114 -12.63 4.47 -30.30
C PRO A 114 -12.59 3.11 -31.01
N ALA A 115 -12.44 3.12 -32.34
CA ALA A 115 -12.42 1.91 -33.17
C ALA A 115 -11.07 1.19 -33.20
N ASN A 116 -9.98 1.91 -32.93
CA ASN A 116 -8.60 1.49 -33.16
C ASN A 116 -7.89 0.88 -31.93
N ALA A 117 -8.61 0.68 -30.82
CA ALA A 117 -8.06 0.14 -29.58
C ALA A 117 -8.98 -0.97 -29.04
N PRO A 118 -8.78 -2.24 -29.43
CA PRO A 118 -9.75 -3.31 -29.17
C PRO A 118 -9.92 -3.67 -27.69
N LEU A 119 -8.86 -3.55 -26.88
CA LEU A 119 -8.89 -3.87 -25.44
C LEU A 119 -9.26 -2.69 -24.53
N LEU A 120 -9.14 -1.46 -25.03
CA LEU A 120 -9.42 -0.25 -24.26
C LEU A 120 -10.81 -0.25 -23.61
N PRO A 121 -11.90 -0.73 -24.24
CA PRO A 121 -13.22 -0.69 -23.61
C PRO A 121 -13.31 -1.56 -22.36
N PHE A 122 -12.74 -2.76 -22.37
CA PHE A 122 -12.63 -3.61 -21.19
C PHE A 122 -11.80 -2.94 -20.09
N MET A 123 -10.62 -2.41 -20.44
CA MET A 123 -9.71 -1.77 -19.48
C MET A 123 -10.34 -0.56 -18.80
N ALA A 124 -10.99 0.32 -19.57
CA ALA A 124 -11.69 1.50 -19.05
C ALA A 124 -12.82 1.13 -18.06
N VAL A 125 -13.57 0.07 -18.36
CA VAL A 125 -14.61 -0.44 -17.46
C VAL A 125 -13.99 -1.01 -16.19
N LEU A 126 -12.92 -1.82 -16.29
CA LEU A 126 -12.28 -2.41 -15.12
C LEU A 126 -11.68 -1.36 -14.18
N GLU A 127 -10.97 -0.35 -14.70
CA GLU A 127 -10.42 0.76 -13.87
C GLU A 127 -11.52 1.53 -13.15
N SER A 128 -12.63 1.79 -13.84
CA SER A 128 -13.77 2.51 -13.27
C SER A 128 -14.55 1.64 -12.27
N LEU A 129 -14.65 0.33 -12.51
CA LEU A 129 -15.21 -0.62 -11.56
C LEU A 129 -14.35 -0.77 -10.31
N LEU A 130 -13.02 -0.71 -10.45
CA LEU A 130 -12.05 -0.80 -9.35
C LEU A 130 -12.23 0.31 -8.31
N VAL A 131 -12.70 1.49 -8.73
CA VAL A 131 -13.04 2.61 -7.83
C VAL A 131 -14.51 2.61 -7.40
N GLY A 132 -15.29 1.60 -7.80
CA GLY A 132 -16.68 1.40 -7.38
C GLY A 132 -17.74 2.12 -8.22
N ASN A 133 -17.42 2.56 -9.45
CA ASN A 133 -18.41 3.19 -10.33
C ASN A 133 -19.29 2.14 -11.04
N ILE A 134 -20.51 2.56 -11.36
CA ILE A 134 -21.40 1.86 -12.31
C ILE A 134 -20.97 2.25 -13.73
N ASN A 135 -20.90 1.29 -14.64
CA ASN A 135 -20.29 1.46 -15.96
C ASN A 135 -21.26 1.13 -17.08
N TRP A 136 -21.55 2.12 -17.91
CA TRP A 136 -22.23 1.93 -19.19
C TRP A 136 -21.24 2.16 -20.33
N LEU A 137 -20.93 1.11 -21.06
CA LEU A 137 -20.00 1.16 -22.19
C LEU A 137 -20.75 1.27 -23.51
N ARG A 138 -20.43 2.29 -24.29
CA ARG A 138 -20.78 2.42 -25.71
C ARG A 138 -19.52 2.18 -26.55
N PRO A 139 -19.32 0.95 -27.07
CA PRO A 139 -18.17 0.66 -27.91
C PRO A 139 -18.33 1.24 -29.32
N SER A 140 -17.23 1.28 -30.08
CA SER A 140 -17.25 1.56 -31.52
C SER A 140 -18.09 0.51 -32.26
N SER A 141 -18.68 0.88 -33.39
CA SER A 141 -19.38 -0.08 -34.27
C SER A 141 -18.46 -1.19 -34.79
N SER A 142 -17.15 -0.95 -34.88
CA SER A 142 -16.15 -1.94 -35.27
C SER A 142 -15.86 -3.00 -34.19
N ASP A 143 -16.34 -2.81 -32.96
CA ASP A 143 -16.15 -3.76 -31.86
C ASP A 143 -16.81 -5.12 -32.13
N ASN A 144 -17.88 -5.13 -32.92
CA ASN A 144 -18.62 -6.34 -33.30
C ASN A 144 -19.03 -7.24 -32.10
N GLY A 145 -19.23 -6.64 -30.91
CA GLY A 145 -19.64 -7.34 -29.70
C GLY A 145 -18.50 -8.08 -28.99
N LEU A 146 -17.24 -7.81 -29.32
CA LEU A 146 -16.08 -8.37 -28.63
C LEU A 146 -16.12 -8.01 -27.12
N ASN A 147 -16.20 -6.72 -26.79
CA ASN A 147 -16.12 -6.29 -25.40
C ASN A 147 -17.36 -6.68 -24.57
N ALA A 148 -18.53 -6.82 -25.20
CA ALA A 148 -19.69 -7.42 -24.53
C ALA A 148 -19.44 -8.87 -24.09
N ARG A 149 -18.76 -9.67 -24.92
CA ARG A 149 -18.43 -11.07 -24.61
C ARG A 149 -17.30 -11.19 -23.58
N ILE A 150 -16.26 -10.37 -23.69
CA ILE A 150 -15.14 -10.36 -22.72
C ILE A 150 -15.65 -9.93 -21.34
N LEU A 151 -16.44 -8.85 -21.26
CA LEU A 151 -17.00 -8.40 -19.98
C LEU A 151 -17.99 -9.41 -19.39
N ALA A 152 -18.82 -10.05 -20.21
CA ALA A 152 -19.70 -11.12 -19.73
C ALA A 152 -18.91 -12.29 -19.14
N GLU A 153 -17.80 -12.68 -19.78
CA GLU A 153 -16.91 -13.70 -19.24
C GLU A 153 -16.27 -13.27 -17.94
N PHE A 154 -15.70 -12.06 -17.87
CA PHE A 154 -15.16 -11.51 -16.63
C PHE A 154 -16.16 -11.61 -15.48
N LEU A 155 -17.42 -11.24 -15.72
CA LEU A 155 -18.49 -11.30 -14.72
C LEU A 155 -18.84 -12.74 -14.27
N ARG A 156 -18.55 -13.78 -15.06
CA ARG A 156 -18.73 -15.18 -14.60
C ARG A 156 -17.76 -15.58 -13.49
N HIS A 157 -16.64 -14.86 -13.37
CA HIS A 157 -15.67 -15.05 -12.30
C HIS A 157 -16.06 -14.28 -11.03
N ASP A 158 -17.16 -13.54 -11.01
CA ASP A 158 -17.66 -12.86 -9.80
C ASP A 158 -18.47 -13.81 -8.91
N LEU A 159 -17.85 -14.30 -7.84
CA LEU A 159 -18.52 -15.16 -6.85
C LEU A 159 -19.51 -14.40 -5.96
N SER A 160 -19.43 -13.07 -5.90
CA SER A 160 -20.35 -12.25 -5.11
C SER A 160 -21.69 -12.02 -5.80
N GLY A 161 -21.72 -12.12 -7.14
CA GLY A 161 -22.87 -11.81 -7.99
C GLY A 161 -23.25 -10.32 -8.04
N LYS A 162 -22.44 -9.43 -7.46
CA LYS A 162 -22.73 -7.99 -7.40
C LYS A 162 -22.27 -7.22 -8.63
N LEU A 163 -21.19 -7.65 -9.28
CA LEU A 163 -20.55 -6.88 -10.36
C LEU A 163 -21.44 -6.82 -11.62
N ALA A 164 -22.34 -7.77 -11.79
CA ALA A 164 -23.22 -7.85 -12.96
C ALA A 164 -24.16 -6.64 -13.11
N SER A 165 -24.61 -6.03 -12.01
CA SER A 165 -25.44 -4.80 -12.04
C SER A 165 -24.61 -3.53 -12.25
N TYR A 166 -23.29 -3.63 -12.19
CA TYR A 166 -22.34 -2.51 -12.31
C TYR A 166 -21.74 -2.36 -13.70
N VAL A 167 -22.02 -3.29 -14.62
CA VAL A 167 -21.44 -3.29 -15.97
C VAL A 167 -22.54 -3.53 -17.00
N SER A 168 -22.64 -2.63 -17.98
CA SER A 168 -23.53 -2.81 -19.13
C SER A 168 -22.86 -2.35 -20.42
N VAL A 169 -23.10 -3.06 -21.52
CA VAL A 169 -22.63 -2.69 -22.87
C VAL A 169 -23.82 -2.37 -23.75
N LEU A 170 -23.86 -1.12 -24.20
CA LEU A 170 -24.98 -0.50 -24.91
C LEU A 170 -24.45 0.09 -26.23
N PRO A 171 -24.36 -0.70 -27.33
CA PRO A 171 -23.86 -0.24 -28.62
C PRO A 171 -24.89 0.63 -29.36
N LEU A 172 -25.27 1.75 -28.74
CA LEU A 172 -26.30 2.66 -29.25
C LEU A 172 -25.78 3.51 -30.42
N PRO A 173 -26.63 3.83 -31.40
CA PRO A 173 -26.30 4.77 -32.46
C PRO A 173 -26.13 6.20 -31.91
N SER A 174 -25.43 7.06 -32.66
CA SER A 174 -25.02 8.39 -32.19
C SER A 174 -26.19 9.37 -31.96
N ASP A 175 -27.32 9.16 -32.63
CA ASP A 175 -28.55 9.93 -32.46
C ASP A 175 -29.26 9.63 -31.13
N GLN A 176 -29.04 8.45 -30.55
CA GLN A 176 -29.56 8.05 -29.23
C GLN A 176 -28.58 8.33 -28.09
N LEU A 177 -27.44 8.97 -28.38
CA LEU A 177 -26.40 9.22 -27.37
C LEU A 177 -26.93 10.07 -26.20
N SER A 178 -27.72 11.10 -26.48
CA SER A 178 -28.28 11.98 -25.45
C SER A 178 -29.07 11.24 -24.36
N GLU A 179 -29.79 10.17 -24.72
CA GLU A 179 -30.57 9.37 -23.76
C GLU A 179 -29.69 8.60 -22.78
N LEU A 180 -28.56 8.09 -23.28
CA LEU A 180 -27.53 7.40 -22.50
C LEU A 180 -26.85 8.37 -21.52
N LEU A 181 -26.52 9.57 -22.00
CA LEU A 181 -25.81 10.59 -21.22
C LEU A 181 -26.69 11.30 -20.18
N ALA A 182 -28.01 11.22 -20.31
CA ALA A 182 -28.97 11.98 -19.49
C ALA A 182 -28.82 11.79 -17.97
N CYS A 183 -28.37 10.62 -17.53
CA CYS A 183 -28.18 10.28 -16.11
C CYS A 183 -26.71 10.07 -15.71
N ALA A 184 -25.76 10.30 -16.62
CA ALA A 184 -24.35 10.12 -16.34
C ALA A 184 -23.86 11.15 -15.30
N ASP A 185 -23.13 10.68 -14.29
CA ASP A 185 -22.37 11.52 -13.37
C ASP A 185 -21.02 11.90 -13.99
N ALA A 186 -20.45 11.01 -14.80
CA ALA A 186 -19.29 11.28 -15.63
C ALA A 186 -19.36 10.60 -17.00
N VAL A 187 -18.64 11.18 -17.97
CA VAL A 187 -18.44 10.59 -19.30
C VAL A 187 -16.95 10.52 -19.59
N SER A 188 -16.45 9.31 -19.80
CA SER A 188 -15.09 9.03 -20.27
C SER A 188 -15.11 8.75 -21.77
N ALA A 189 -14.49 9.60 -22.57
CA ALA A 189 -14.59 9.54 -24.03
C ALA A 189 -13.22 9.64 -24.71
N TRP A 190 -13.05 8.81 -25.74
CA TRP A 190 -11.87 8.77 -26.60
C TRP A 190 -12.26 9.10 -28.03
N GLY A 191 -11.40 9.81 -28.75
CA GLY A 191 -11.58 10.04 -30.19
C GLY A 191 -11.01 11.35 -30.70
N SER A 192 -11.41 11.70 -31.92
CA SER A 192 -11.00 12.96 -32.56
C SER A 192 -11.60 14.18 -31.86
N ASN A 193 -10.98 15.35 -32.05
CA ASN A 193 -11.49 16.61 -31.49
C ASN A 193 -12.95 16.88 -31.89
N ALA A 194 -13.33 16.55 -33.13
CA ALA A 194 -14.70 16.70 -33.61
C ALA A 194 -15.67 15.77 -32.85
N ALA A 195 -15.30 14.50 -32.68
CA ALA A 195 -16.11 13.54 -31.94
C ALA A 195 -16.26 13.94 -30.46
N LEU A 196 -15.16 14.31 -29.81
CA LEU A 196 -15.17 14.77 -28.41
C LEU A 196 -16.01 16.04 -28.22
N THR A 197 -15.91 17.01 -29.14
CA THR A 197 -16.73 18.23 -29.12
C THR A 197 -18.22 17.90 -29.28
N ALA A 198 -18.57 17.01 -30.20
CA ALA A 198 -19.95 16.58 -30.43
C ALA A 198 -20.54 15.86 -29.21
N ILE A 199 -19.78 14.98 -28.55
CA ILE A 199 -20.20 14.30 -27.31
C ILE A 199 -20.37 15.34 -26.20
N ARG A 200 -19.37 16.20 -25.99
CA ARG A 200 -19.37 17.21 -24.92
C ARG A 200 -20.57 18.16 -25.02
N SER A 201 -20.99 18.50 -26.22
CA SER A 201 -22.15 19.40 -26.46
C SER A 201 -23.49 18.83 -25.96
N GLN A 202 -23.58 17.51 -25.73
CA GLN A 202 -24.78 16.83 -25.28
C GLN A 202 -24.83 16.62 -23.76
N LEU A 203 -23.77 17.02 -23.03
CA LEU A 203 -23.69 16.81 -21.58
C LEU A 203 -24.55 17.79 -20.80
N ARG A 204 -25.21 17.27 -19.77
CA ARG A 204 -25.89 18.11 -18.77
C ARG A 204 -24.87 18.87 -17.91
N PRO A 205 -25.22 20.06 -17.39
CA PRO A 205 -24.43 20.73 -16.37
C PRO A 205 -24.15 19.82 -15.17
N GLY A 206 -22.93 19.88 -14.64
CA GLY A 206 -22.49 19.06 -13.50
C GLY A 206 -22.00 17.65 -13.86
N CYS A 207 -22.23 17.17 -15.08
CA CYS A 207 -21.62 15.92 -15.54
C CYS A 207 -20.11 16.11 -15.73
N ARG A 208 -19.29 15.23 -15.13
CA ARG A 208 -17.83 15.30 -15.23
C ARG A 208 -17.39 14.84 -16.63
N TRP A 209 -16.65 15.69 -17.32
CA TRP A 209 -16.06 15.38 -18.62
C TRP A 209 -14.64 14.83 -18.46
N ILE A 210 -14.42 13.61 -18.95
CA ILE A 210 -13.13 12.92 -18.92
C ILE A 210 -12.76 12.57 -20.37
N ASP A 211 -12.04 13.46 -21.03
CA ASP A 211 -11.58 13.25 -22.39
C ASP A 211 -10.17 12.65 -22.48
N TRP A 212 -10.02 11.83 -23.51
CA TRP A 212 -8.78 11.23 -23.96
C TRP A 212 -8.66 11.50 -25.47
N GLY A 213 -8.23 12.74 -25.77
CA GLY A 213 -8.17 13.26 -27.11
C GLY A 213 -6.98 12.77 -27.93
N HIS A 214 -6.93 13.22 -29.18
CA HIS A 214 -5.80 12.97 -30.05
C HIS A 214 -4.52 13.59 -29.47
N ARG A 215 -3.44 12.81 -29.47
CA ARG A 215 -2.13 13.20 -28.93
C ARG A 215 -1.05 13.13 -30.00
N ILE A 216 -0.02 13.94 -29.82
CA ILE A 216 1.17 13.97 -30.67
C ILE A 216 2.38 13.71 -29.79
N SER A 217 3.14 12.71 -30.20
CA SER A 217 4.45 12.40 -29.67
C SER A 217 5.51 12.68 -30.73
N PHE A 218 6.71 13.03 -30.29
CA PHE A 218 7.81 13.40 -31.18
C PHE A 218 9.15 12.99 -30.55
N ALA A 219 10.23 13.06 -31.32
CA ALA A 219 11.58 12.93 -30.80
C ALA A 219 12.31 14.27 -30.85
N TYR A 220 13.16 14.55 -29.86
CA TYR A 220 14.06 15.70 -29.85
C TYR A 220 15.50 15.21 -29.74
N LEU A 221 16.36 15.68 -30.64
CA LEU A 221 17.72 15.18 -30.81
C LEU A 221 18.74 16.31 -30.79
N ASP A 222 19.75 16.15 -29.95
CA ASP A 222 21.01 16.89 -30.04
C ASP A 222 21.97 16.17 -31.01
N PRO A 223 22.26 16.76 -32.19
CA PRO A 223 23.07 16.11 -33.21
C PRO A 223 24.54 15.92 -32.81
N MET A 224 25.03 16.62 -31.78
CA MET A 224 26.43 16.50 -31.33
C MET A 224 26.70 15.24 -30.52
N VAL A 225 25.65 14.61 -30.00
CA VAL A 225 25.76 13.43 -29.12
C VAL A 225 25.05 12.19 -29.67
N ALA A 226 24.18 12.36 -30.67
CA ALA A 226 23.40 11.27 -31.25
C ALA A 226 24.31 10.20 -31.89
N SER A 227 24.07 8.94 -31.54
CA SER A 227 24.78 7.78 -32.06
C SER A 227 23.92 6.97 -33.04
N ASN A 228 24.54 6.04 -33.78
CA ASN A 228 23.81 5.10 -34.63
C ASN A 228 22.80 4.26 -33.84
N ALA A 229 23.09 3.94 -32.58
CA ALA A 229 22.17 3.21 -31.73
C ALA A 229 20.92 4.04 -31.39
N ASP A 230 21.05 5.35 -31.20
CA ASP A 230 19.90 6.23 -30.96
C ASP A 230 19.00 6.35 -32.19
N TYR A 231 19.60 6.40 -33.39
CA TYR A 231 18.84 6.38 -34.64
C TYR A 231 18.11 5.04 -34.86
N ASP A 232 18.76 3.91 -34.55
CA ASP A 232 18.14 2.58 -34.60
C ASP A 232 16.97 2.47 -33.60
N ALA A 233 17.14 3.01 -32.40
CA ALA A 233 16.11 3.03 -31.37
C ALA A 233 14.91 3.91 -31.77
N LEU A 234 15.16 5.09 -32.35
CA LEU A 234 14.09 5.94 -32.91
C LEU A 234 13.37 5.25 -34.08
N ALA A 235 14.11 4.57 -34.96
CA ALA A 235 13.52 3.83 -36.06
C ALA A 235 12.67 2.64 -35.58
N ASP A 236 13.02 2.01 -34.46
CA ASP A 236 12.18 0.99 -33.80
C ASP A 236 10.85 1.58 -33.34
N ASP A 237 10.86 2.71 -32.62
CA ASP A 237 9.63 3.42 -32.20
C ASP A 237 8.75 3.83 -33.39
N VAL A 238 9.34 4.18 -34.54
CA VAL A 238 8.57 4.48 -35.76
C VAL A 238 7.95 3.21 -36.37
N CYS A 239 8.71 2.10 -36.41
CA CYS A 239 8.31 0.88 -37.10
C CYS A 239 7.39 -0.04 -36.29
N ARG A 240 7.55 -0.11 -34.96
CA ARG A 240 6.91 -1.12 -34.11
C ARG A 240 5.39 -1.14 -34.21
N PHE A 241 4.78 0.03 -34.36
CA PHE A 241 3.34 0.20 -34.54
C PHE A 241 2.98 1.06 -35.75
N ASP A 242 3.90 1.23 -36.72
CA ASP A 242 3.70 2.07 -37.91
C ASP A 242 3.17 3.48 -37.58
N GLN A 243 3.63 4.02 -36.45
CA GLN A 243 3.22 5.29 -35.85
C GLN A 243 1.75 5.38 -35.36
N GLN A 244 1.01 4.26 -35.31
CA GLN A 244 -0.42 4.25 -34.93
C GLN A 244 -0.68 4.44 -33.44
N ALA A 245 0.30 4.13 -32.58
CA ALA A 245 0.17 4.38 -31.15
C ALA A 245 0.28 5.89 -30.85
N CYS A 246 -0.49 6.39 -29.88
CA CYS A 246 -0.40 7.79 -29.45
C CYS A 246 1.02 8.20 -29.01
N SER A 247 1.77 7.25 -28.46
CA SER A 247 3.14 7.45 -28.03
C SER A 247 4.17 7.44 -29.16
N SER A 248 3.80 7.09 -30.40
CA SER A 248 4.75 7.00 -31.50
C SER A 248 5.27 8.37 -31.94
N PRO A 249 6.57 8.50 -32.25
CA PRO A 249 7.11 9.76 -32.76
C PRO A 249 6.56 10.05 -34.15
N GLN A 250 5.85 11.17 -34.29
CA GLN A 250 5.35 11.67 -35.57
C GLN A 250 6.35 12.62 -36.25
N CYS A 251 7.26 13.21 -35.49
CA CYS A 251 8.26 14.16 -35.99
C CYS A 251 9.55 14.02 -35.20
N LEU A 252 10.69 14.30 -35.85
CA LEU A 252 12.00 14.46 -35.23
C LEU A 252 12.39 15.94 -35.27
N LEU A 253 12.57 16.53 -34.10
CA LEU A 253 13.07 17.89 -33.91
C LEU A 253 14.57 17.84 -33.63
N VAL A 254 15.36 18.60 -34.38
CA VAL A 254 16.83 18.60 -34.28
C VAL A 254 17.31 19.92 -33.70
N ASP A 255 18.19 19.88 -32.69
CA ASP A 255 18.80 21.06 -32.05
C ASP A 255 19.89 21.69 -32.94
N SER A 256 19.50 22.10 -34.15
CA SER A 256 20.35 22.79 -35.11
C SER A 256 19.48 23.51 -36.14
N THR A 257 20.04 24.51 -36.80
CA THR A 257 19.48 25.13 -38.02
C THR A 257 20.36 24.90 -39.24
N ASP A 258 21.50 24.23 -39.08
CA ASP A 258 22.43 23.94 -40.17
C ASP A 258 21.83 22.88 -41.10
N GLU A 259 21.73 23.22 -42.38
CA GLU A 259 21.20 22.35 -43.42
C GLU A 259 22.00 21.06 -43.57
N ASN A 260 23.33 21.12 -43.43
CA ASN A 260 24.19 19.94 -43.56
C ASN A 260 23.91 18.98 -42.41
N VAL A 261 23.74 19.50 -41.18
CA VAL A 261 23.39 18.69 -40.01
C VAL A 261 22.03 18.03 -40.19
N LEU A 262 21.02 18.76 -40.69
CA LEU A 262 19.70 18.17 -40.96
C LEU A 262 19.76 17.05 -42.00
N ARG A 263 20.58 17.23 -43.05
CA ARG A 263 20.78 16.22 -44.09
C ARG A 263 21.48 14.97 -43.56
N GLU A 264 22.54 15.15 -42.77
CA GLU A 264 23.26 14.04 -42.12
C GLU A 264 22.34 13.26 -41.17
N VAL A 265 21.52 13.95 -40.38
CA VAL A 265 20.50 13.33 -39.52
C VAL A 265 19.47 12.58 -40.36
N ALA A 266 19.00 13.16 -41.47
CA ALA A 266 18.04 12.52 -42.36
C ALA A 266 18.59 11.24 -43.00
N ASP A 267 19.85 11.25 -43.44
CA ASP A 267 20.52 10.07 -44.01
C ASP A 267 20.74 8.99 -42.95
N ALA A 268 21.08 9.37 -41.72
CA ALA A 268 21.23 8.44 -40.59
C ALA A 268 19.91 7.76 -40.22
N VAL A 269 18.82 8.53 -40.11
CA VAL A 269 17.47 8.01 -39.84
C VAL A 269 16.98 7.12 -40.98
N ALA A 270 17.18 7.53 -42.25
CA ALA A 270 16.83 6.71 -43.41
C ALA A 270 17.56 5.36 -43.39
N SER A 271 18.86 5.39 -43.07
CA SER A 271 19.65 4.17 -42.93
C SER A 271 19.17 3.28 -41.78
N ALA A 272 18.73 3.86 -40.66
CA ALA A 272 18.16 3.13 -39.54
C ALA A 272 16.79 2.52 -39.88
N LEU A 273 15.90 3.27 -40.55
CA LEU A 273 14.62 2.75 -41.01
C LEU A 273 14.77 1.62 -42.03
N GLU A 274 15.75 1.68 -42.94
CA GLU A 274 16.05 0.59 -43.87
C GLU A 274 16.45 -0.70 -43.13
N ARG A 275 17.16 -0.58 -41.99
CA ARG A 275 17.52 -1.72 -41.13
C ARG A 275 16.35 -2.23 -40.30
N CYS A 276 15.54 -1.34 -39.73
CA CYS A 276 14.48 -1.70 -38.76
C CYS A 276 13.15 -2.07 -39.43
N ALA A 277 12.80 -1.50 -40.58
CA ALA A 277 11.51 -1.74 -41.24
C ALA A 277 11.20 -3.23 -41.52
N PRO A 278 12.18 -4.08 -41.93
CA PRO A 278 11.92 -5.51 -42.13
C PRO A 278 11.64 -6.31 -40.85
N VAL A 279 12.00 -5.77 -39.66
CA VAL A 279 11.82 -6.44 -38.37
C VAL A 279 10.35 -6.48 -37.96
N TRP A 280 9.58 -5.44 -38.31
CA TRP A 280 8.19 -5.27 -37.91
C TRP A 280 7.23 -5.41 -39.10
N PRO A 281 6.09 -6.11 -38.95
CA PRO A 281 5.11 -6.24 -40.02
C PRO A 281 4.52 -4.87 -40.39
N ALA A 282 4.49 -4.54 -41.68
CA ALA A 282 3.96 -3.27 -42.17
C ALA A 282 2.43 -3.30 -42.29
N LEU A 283 1.78 -2.28 -41.75
CA LEU A 283 0.36 -2.01 -41.96
C LEU A 283 0.14 -1.46 -43.37
N GLN A 284 -1.02 -1.79 -43.94
CA GLN A 284 -1.42 -1.28 -45.24
C GLN A 284 -2.41 -0.13 -45.06
N PRO A 285 -2.09 1.08 -45.54
CA PRO A 285 -3.02 2.19 -45.50
C PRO A 285 -4.22 1.92 -46.41
N ASP A 286 -5.39 2.40 -46.01
CA ASP A 286 -6.55 2.43 -46.89
C ASP A 286 -6.40 3.50 -48.00
N ILE A 287 -7.40 3.62 -48.86
CA ILE A 287 -7.35 4.55 -50.00
C ILE A 287 -7.20 6.01 -49.53
N GLN A 288 -7.87 6.39 -48.45
CA GLN A 288 -7.83 7.75 -47.92
C GLN A 288 -6.48 8.05 -47.27
N GLU A 289 -5.98 7.14 -46.44
CA GLU A 289 -4.67 7.24 -45.80
C GLU A 289 -3.54 7.25 -46.84
N ALA A 290 -3.61 6.39 -47.85
CA ALA A 290 -2.63 6.37 -48.95
C ALA A 290 -2.65 7.68 -49.77
N ALA A 291 -3.83 8.27 -49.99
CA ALA A 291 -3.97 9.55 -50.65
C ALA A 291 -3.41 10.70 -49.79
N GLU A 292 -3.59 10.66 -48.48
CA GLU A 292 -3.03 11.64 -47.54
C GLU A 292 -1.50 11.58 -47.52
N ILE A 293 -0.91 10.39 -47.38
CA ILE A 293 0.54 10.18 -47.47
C ILE A 293 1.08 10.73 -48.79
N SER A 294 0.48 10.33 -49.91
CA SER A 294 0.93 10.75 -51.25
C SER A 294 0.84 12.26 -51.43
N SER A 295 -0.24 12.88 -50.95
CA SER A 295 -0.45 14.33 -51.04
C SER A 295 0.58 15.09 -50.20
N GLN A 296 0.82 14.68 -48.95
CA GLN A 296 1.81 15.33 -48.10
C GLN A 296 3.23 15.20 -48.66
N MET A 297 3.62 14.03 -49.17
CA MET A 297 4.94 13.86 -49.80
C MET A 297 5.09 14.70 -51.08
N ALA A 298 4.03 14.84 -51.86
CA ALA A 298 4.02 15.73 -53.02
C ALA A 298 4.19 17.20 -52.61
N PHE A 299 3.47 17.67 -51.58
CA PHE A 299 3.63 19.05 -51.09
C PHE A 299 5.04 19.34 -50.58
N LEU A 300 5.66 18.43 -49.84
CA LEU A 300 7.05 18.61 -49.38
C LEU A 300 8.05 18.70 -50.54
N ARG A 301 7.85 17.93 -51.61
CA ARG A 301 8.66 18.03 -52.85
C ARG A 301 8.42 19.35 -53.60
N LEU A 302 7.16 19.81 -53.63
CA LEU A 302 6.79 21.07 -54.27
C LEU A 302 7.34 22.28 -53.51
N ASP A 303 7.32 22.25 -52.17
CA ASP A 303 7.90 23.31 -51.34
C ASP A 303 9.39 23.54 -51.67
N HIS A 304 10.14 22.47 -51.90
CA HIS A 304 11.53 22.54 -52.34
C HIS A 304 11.69 23.18 -53.72
N THR A 305 10.79 22.85 -54.65
CA THR A 305 10.93 23.24 -56.06
C THR A 305 10.37 24.64 -56.33
N PHE A 306 9.31 25.03 -55.64
CA PHE A 306 8.50 26.22 -55.96
C PHE A 306 8.49 27.29 -54.87
N ALA A 307 8.77 26.94 -53.62
CA ALA A 307 8.80 27.88 -52.50
C ALA A 307 10.23 28.18 -52.00
N ASP A 308 11.26 27.66 -52.68
CA ASP A 308 12.69 27.80 -52.34
C ASP A 308 13.00 27.40 -50.88
N VAL A 309 12.25 26.43 -50.35
CA VAL A 309 12.44 25.88 -49.01
C VAL A 309 13.41 24.71 -49.10
N ALA A 310 14.59 24.81 -48.46
CA ALA A 310 15.53 23.69 -48.43
C ALA A 310 14.93 22.46 -47.73
N GLY A 311 15.08 21.30 -48.37
CA GLY A 311 14.52 20.03 -47.91
C GLY A 311 14.61 18.94 -48.97
N SER A 312 14.44 17.68 -48.57
CA SER A 312 14.30 16.56 -49.52
C SER A 312 13.42 15.46 -48.94
N VAL A 313 12.90 14.62 -49.83
CA VAL A 313 12.12 13.42 -49.48
C VAL A 313 12.87 12.19 -49.97
N THR A 314 13.19 11.29 -49.06
CA THR A 314 13.81 9.98 -49.32
C THR A 314 12.78 8.89 -49.00
N GLU A 315 12.61 7.94 -49.92
CA GLU A 315 11.68 6.82 -49.77
C GLU A 315 12.44 5.50 -49.89
N GLY A 316 12.11 4.55 -49.03
CA GLY A 316 12.59 3.17 -49.11
C GLY A 316 11.44 2.17 -49.14
N THR A 317 11.72 0.91 -48.83
CA THR A 317 10.70 -0.14 -48.88
C THR A 317 9.75 -0.03 -47.67
N GLY A 318 8.64 0.70 -47.85
CA GLY A 318 7.59 0.84 -46.83
C GLY A 318 7.84 1.92 -45.78
N TRP A 319 8.81 2.81 -45.97
CA TRP A 319 9.11 3.94 -45.08
C TRP A 319 9.50 5.20 -45.86
N ARG A 320 9.36 6.37 -45.23
CA ARG A 320 9.63 7.68 -45.82
C ARG A 320 10.28 8.61 -44.80
N VAL A 321 11.32 9.33 -45.23
CA VAL A 321 11.97 10.39 -44.43
C VAL A 321 11.92 11.68 -45.23
N ALA A 322 11.44 12.75 -44.62
CA ALA A 322 11.45 14.07 -45.23
C ALA A 322 12.05 15.08 -44.26
N TRP A 323 13.05 15.85 -44.68
CA TRP A 323 13.58 16.96 -43.89
C TRP A 323 13.25 18.30 -44.55
N THR A 324 13.06 19.34 -43.75
CA THR A 324 12.72 20.70 -44.21
C THR A 324 13.26 21.76 -43.24
N GLN A 325 13.55 22.97 -43.73
CA GLN A 325 13.98 24.12 -42.90
C GLN A 325 12.84 24.81 -42.11
N ARG A 326 11.61 24.30 -42.16
CA ARG A 326 10.48 24.88 -41.40
C ARG A 326 10.58 24.55 -39.91
N GLN A 327 10.69 25.60 -39.07
CA GLN A 327 10.76 25.49 -37.60
C GLN A 327 9.37 25.39 -36.96
N GLU A 328 8.72 24.25 -37.14
CA GLU A 328 7.41 23.95 -36.55
C GLU A 328 7.33 22.47 -36.17
N LEU A 329 6.44 22.10 -35.26
CA LEU A 329 6.05 20.69 -35.11
C LEU A 329 4.97 20.37 -36.16
N ALA A 330 5.01 19.17 -36.73
CA ALA A 330 4.02 18.70 -37.69
C ALA A 330 3.55 17.29 -37.35
N ALA A 331 2.26 17.03 -37.58
CA ALA A 331 1.71 15.69 -37.50
C ALA A 331 2.18 14.85 -38.69
N SER A 332 2.43 13.58 -38.45
CA SER A 332 2.80 12.62 -39.50
C SER A 332 1.54 12.11 -40.20
N PRO A 333 1.59 11.80 -41.51
CA PRO A 333 0.55 11.00 -42.16
C PRO A 333 0.63 9.50 -41.78
N LEU A 334 1.43 9.18 -40.75
CA LEU A 334 1.68 7.85 -40.18
C LEU A 334 2.36 6.90 -41.18
N TYR A 335 2.29 5.59 -40.93
CA TYR A 335 2.79 4.55 -41.83
C TYR A 335 4.28 4.71 -42.17
N ARG A 336 5.09 4.82 -41.11
CA ARG A 336 6.56 4.94 -41.15
C ARG A 336 7.02 6.15 -41.96
N THR A 337 6.32 7.27 -41.80
CA THR A 337 6.64 8.55 -42.42
C THR A 337 7.15 9.51 -41.35
N LEU A 338 8.45 9.79 -41.34
CA LEU A 338 9.06 10.68 -40.36
C LEU A 338 9.50 12.00 -40.99
N GLN A 339 9.04 13.11 -40.39
CA GLN A 339 9.47 14.46 -40.78
C GLN A 339 10.54 14.97 -39.82
N ILE A 340 11.63 15.53 -40.36
CA ILE A 340 12.78 16.06 -39.63
C ILE A 340 12.82 17.58 -39.76
N ARG A 341 12.85 18.29 -38.64
CA ARG A 341 12.69 19.75 -38.60
C ARG A 341 13.68 20.41 -37.62
N PRO A 342 14.27 21.56 -37.99
CA PRO A 342 15.18 22.30 -37.11
C PRO A 342 14.41 23.00 -35.99
N VAL A 343 14.81 22.74 -34.74
CA VAL A 343 14.31 23.45 -33.57
C VAL A 343 15.48 23.65 -32.60
N PRO A 344 16.22 24.76 -32.72
CA PRO A 344 17.22 25.12 -31.72
C PRO A 344 16.59 25.19 -30.34
N ARG A 345 17.33 24.77 -29.32
CA ARG A 345 16.86 24.76 -27.92
C ARG A 345 16.19 26.06 -27.47
N ALA A 346 16.73 27.21 -27.90
CA ALA A 346 16.20 28.52 -27.56
C ALA A 346 14.76 28.78 -28.10
N GLN A 347 14.36 28.06 -29.16
CA GLN A 347 13.04 28.16 -29.80
C GLN A 347 12.11 27.01 -29.43
N LEU A 348 12.59 25.99 -28.71
CA LEU A 348 11.84 24.77 -28.41
C LEU A 348 10.45 25.04 -27.83
N ILE A 349 10.36 25.90 -26.80
CA ILE A 349 9.08 26.23 -26.17
C ILE A 349 8.18 26.99 -27.16
N ASN A 350 8.71 27.93 -27.93
CA ASN A 350 7.93 28.72 -28.89
C ASN A 350 7.30 27.84 -29.97
N VAL A 351 8.06 26.88 -30.49
CA VAL A 351 7.61 25.92 -31.51
C VAL A 351 6.53 24.98 -30.97
N LEU A 352 6.68 24.53 -29.72
CA LEU A 352 5.77 23.58 -29.10
C LEU A 352 4.51 24.23 -28.48
N LEU A 353 4.54 25.53 -28.20
CA LEU A 353 3.46 26.25 -27.51
C LEU A 353 2.07 26.08 -28.18
N PRO A 354 1.91 26.18 -29.52
CA PRO A 354 0.62 25.96 -30.18
C PRO A 354 0.07 24.53 -30.00
N TRP A 355 0.95 23.57 -29.78
CA TRP A 355 0.64 22.15 -29.67
C TRP A 355 0.40 21.70 -28.24
N ARG A 356 0.61 22.57 -27.24
CA ARG A 356 0.52 22.25 -25.82
C ARG A 356 -0.68 21.38 -25.40
N PRO A 357 -1.91 21.56 -25.92
CA PRO A 357 -3.05 20.68 -25.57
C PRO A 357 -2.93 19.24 -26.09
N TYR A 358 -2.05 18.98 -27.06
CA TYR A 358 -1.93 17.73 -27.80
C TYR A 358 -0.63 16.98 -27.52
N LEU A 359 0.39 17.64 -26.95
CA LEU A 359 1.68 16.99 -26.66
C LEU A 359 1.52 15.85 -25.64
N GLN A 360 2.17 14.72 -25.90
CA GLN A 360 2.19 13.58 -24.99
C GLN A 360 3.62 13.16 -24.67
N SER A 361 4.26 12.36 -25.52
CA SER A 361 5.60 11.82 -25.25
C SER A 361 6.68 12.49 -26.10
N CYS A 362 7.84 12.73 -25.49
CA CYS A 362 9.07 13.11 -26.19
C CYS A 362 10.14 12.03 -26.00
N GLY A 363 10.58 11.42 -27.10
CA GLY A 363 11.82 10.63 -27.12
C GLY A 363 13.00 11.59 -27.14
N LEU A 364 13.76 11.67 -26.05
CA LEU A 364 14.85 12.64 -25.89
C LEU A 364 16.21 11.97 -26.09
N ILE A 365 16.94 12.45 -27.09
CA ILE A 365 18.32 12.05 -27.39
C ILE A 365 19.22 13.25 -27.08
N ALA A 366 19.85 13.25 -25.90
CA ALA A 366 20.70 14.33 -25.42
C ALA A 366 21.76 13.82 -24.44
N GLY A 367 22.85 14.60 -24.27
CA GLY A 367 23.94 14.25 -23.36
C GLY A 367 23.51 14.34 -21.89
N GLU A 368 24.15 13.54 -21.02
CA GLU A 368 23.79 13.43 -19.59
C GLU A 368 23.74 14.78 -18.86
N HIS A 369 24.66 15.70 -19.20
CA HIS A 369 24.71 17.03 -18.60
C HIS A 369 23.53 17.93 -19.00
N GLU A 370 22.94 17.72 -20.18
CA GLU A 370 21.86 18.55 -20.72
C GLU A 370 20.46 17.99 -20.43
N LEU A 371 20.35 16.67 -20.21
CA LEU A 371 19.09 15.98 -19.95
C LEU A 371 18.20 16.69 -18.90
N PRO A 372 18.68 17.10 -17.71
CA PRO A 372 17.81 17.75 -16.72
C PRO A 372 17.22 19.08 -17.20
N ALA A 373 18.01 19.88 -17.93
CA ALA A 373 17.60 21.21 -18.35
C ALA A 373 16.68 21.14 -19.59
N LEU A 374 16.98 20.28 -20.56
CA LEU A 374 16.08 19.99 -21.69
C LEU A 374 14.77 19.36 -21.22
N SER A 375 14.81 18.42 -20.28
CA SER A 375 13.60 17.81 -19.73
C SER A 375 12.66 18.86 -19.12
N ARG A 376 13.19 19.78 -18.30
CA ARG A 376 12.39 20.87 -17.75
C ARG A 376 11.80 21.78 -18.83
N GLN A 377 12.52 22.04 -19.91
CA GLN A 377 12.01 22.85 -21.02
C GLN A 377 10.87 22.15 -21.78
N LEU A 378 11.01 20.86 -22.07
CA LEU A 378 9.98 20.04 -22.72
C LEU A 378 8.71 19.93 -21.85
N LEU A 379 8.87 19.65 -20.55
CA LEU A 379 7.76 19.65 -19.59
C LEU A 379 7.10 21.03 -19.51
N ALA A 380 7.90 22.10 -19.46
CA ALA A 380 7.39 23.48 -19.47
C ALA A 380 6.66 23.82 -20.77
N ALA A 381 7.04 23.24 -21.91
CA ALA A 381 6.35 23.38 -23.19
C ALA A 381 4.99 22.66 -23.21
N GLY A 382 4.85 21.58 -22.43
CA GLY A 382 3.59 20.84 -22.26
C GLY A 382 3.68 19.34 -22.56
N VAL A 383 4.89 18.81 -22.75
CA VAL A 383 5.10 17.36 -22.89
C VAL A 383 4.73 16.68 -21.57
N SER A 384 3.93 15.62 -21.63
CA SER A 384 3.47 14.86 -20.46
C SER A 384 4.47 13.80 -20.01
N ARG A 385 5.26 13.25 -20.94
CA ARG A 385 6.20 12.15 -20.69
C ARG A 385 7.49 12.34 -21.49
N ILE A 386 8.63 12.11 -20.86
CA ILE A 386 9.95 12.13 -21.51
C ILE A 386 10.58 10.76 -21.30
N CYS A 387 11.03 10.16 -22.38
CA CYS A 387 11.65 8.83 -22.39
C CYS A 387 12.84 8.81 -23.33
N GLN A 388 13.63 7.74 -23.27
CA GLN A 388 14.66 7.49 -24.27
C GLN A 388 14.00 7.04 -25.59
N ALA A 389 14.64 7.34 -26.72
CA ALA A 389 14.30 6.69 -27.98
C ALA A 389 14.45 5.16 -27.84
N GLY A 390 13.56 4.41 -28.48
CA GLY A 390 13.37 2.95 -28.34
C GLY A 390 12.45 2.56 -27.17
N ALA A 391 12.14 3.48 -26.26
CA ALA A 391 11.29 3.23 -25.10
C ALA A 391 9.98 4.03 -25.14
N MET A 392 9.64 4.66 -26.27
CA MET A 392 8.44 5.50 -26.37
C MET A 392 7.14 4.68 -26.20
N HIS A 393 7.15 3.41 -26.58
CA HIS A 393 6.03 2.49 -26.38
C HIS A 393 6.04 1.71 -25.08
N GLU A 394 7.13 1.80 -24.33
CA GLU A 394 7.23 1.17 -23.03
C GLU A 394 6.51 2.03 -21.98
N GLY A 395 6.17 1.43 -20.85
CA GLY A 395 5.62 2.10 -19.69
C GLY A 395 5.91 1.28 -18.45
N TYR A 396 5.75 1.89 -17.28
CA TYR A 396 5.85 1.18 -16.00
C TYR A 396 4.48 1.05 -15.33
N GLU A 397 4.36 0.12 -14.39
CA GLU A 397 3.12 -0.09 -13.65
C GLU A 397 2.71 1.19 -12.90
N GLY A 398 1.51 1.70 -13.20
CA GLY A 398 1.02 2.95 -12.61
C GLY A 398 1.49 4.24 -13.29
N GLU A 399 2.17 4.17 -14.44
CA GLU A 399 2.60 5.37 -15.17
C GLU A 399 1.42 6.33 -15.47
N PRO A 400 1.56 7.64 -15.23
CA PRO A 400 0.53 8.62 -15.59
C PRO A 400 0.23 8.60 -17.10
N HIS A 401 -1.02 8.35 -17.48
CA HIS A 401 -1.45 8.42 -18.87
C HIS A 401 -1.78 9.87 -19.22
N ASP A 402 -1.18 10.43 -20.27
CA ASP A 402 -1.33 11.84 -20.66
C ASP A 402 -1.00 12.84 -19.53
N GLY A 403 -0.17 12.46 -18.57
CA GLY A 403 0.20 13.31 -17.43
C GLY A 403 -0.84 13.34 -16.32
N VAL A 404 -1.78 12.40 -16.31
CA VAL A 404 -2.82 12.27 -15.27
C VAL A 404 -2.99 10.82 -14.82
N TYR A 405 -3.37 10.66 -13.55
CA TYR A 405 -3.77 9.36 -13.00
C TYR A 405 -5.24 9.09 -13.33
N ALA A 406 -5.50 8.00 -14.06
CA ALA A 406 -6.83 7.65 -14.57
C ALA A 406 -7.86 7.50 -13.43
N LEU A 407 -7.50 6.82 -12.34
CA LEU A 407 -8.37 6.57 -11.19
C LEU A 407 -8.76 7.88 -10.49
N THR A 408 -7.87 8.88 -10.44
CA THR A 408 -8.21 10.22 -9.88
C THR A 408 -9.22 10.98 -10.74
N ARG A 409 -9.28 10.69 -12.05
CA ARG A 409 -10.32 11.23 -12.94
C ARG A 409 -11.65 10.50 -12.76
N LEU A 410 -11.62 9.24 -12.33
CA LEU A 410 -12.78 8.37 -12.12
C LEU A 410 -13.30 8.36 -10.67
N ALA A 411 -12.65 9.08 -9.76
CA ALA A 411 -13.05 9.22 -8.36
C ALA A 411 -13.10 10.69 -7.92
N ARG A 412 -13.69 10.94 -6.75
CA ARG A 412 -13.69 12.26 -6.09
C ARG A 412 -13.20 12.13 -4.66
N ARG A 413 -12.52 13.16 -4.16
CA ARG A 413 -12.27 13.28 -2.72
C ARG A 413 -13.48 13.90 -2.03
N VAL A 414 -13.85 13.32 -0.90
CA VAL A 414 -14.90 13.84 -0.02
C VAL A 414 -14.34 13.98 1.40
N SER A 415 -14.92 14.92 2.15
CA SER A 415 -14.50 15.21 3.51
C SER A 415 -15.68 15.22 4.47
N VAL A 416 -15.47 14.71 5.68
CA VAL A 416 -16.42 14.83 6.80
C VAL A 416 -15.74 15.60 7.92
N SER A 417 -16.41 16.61 8.46
CA SER A 417 -15.95 17.37 9.63
C SER A 417 -16.93 17.18 10.77
N VAL A 418 -16.41 16.93 11.97
CA VAL A 418 -17.21 16.82 13.20
C VAL A 418 -16.78 17.89 14.20
N LYS A 419 -17.58 18.13 15.25
CA LYS A 419 -17.14 19.02 16.34
C LYS A 419 -15.97 18.38 17.07
N ALA A 420 -15.06 19.18 17.63
CA ALA A 420 -13.85 18.68 18.27
C ALA A 420 -14.12 17.72 19.44
N GLU A 421 -15.25 17.91 20.14
CA GLU A 421 -15.66 17.06 21.26
C GLU A 421 -16.32 15.76 20.81
N GLN A 422 -16.71 15.66 19.54
CA GLN A 422 -17.32 14.47 18.96
C GLN A 422 -16.22 13.55 18.41
N LEU A 423 -16.21 12.31 18.89
CA LEU A 423 -15.25 11.28 18.44
C LEU A 423 -13.79 11.74 18.56
N PRO A 424 -13.37 12.28 19.74
CA PRO A 424 -12.07 12.93 19.90
C PRO A 424 -10.89 12.00 19.60
N ASN A 425 -11.09 10.70 19.83
CA ASN A 425 -10.07 9.65 19.72
C ASN A 425 -10.31 8.71 18.52
N HIS A 426 -11.30 8.97 17.66
CA HIS A 426 -11.55 8.15 16.48
C HIS A 426 -10.68 8.58 15.32
N VAL A 427 -9.93 7.63 14.75
CA VAL A 427 -9.11 7.87 13.56
C VAL A 427 -9.86 7.59 12.26
N THR A 428 -10.85 6.71 12.30
CA THR A 428 -11.68 6.35 11.15
C THR A 428 -13.17 6.33 11.51
N LEU A 429 -14.01 6.66 10.52
CA LEU A 429 -15.47 6.52 10.56
C LEU A 429 -15.96 5.28 9.81
N ASP A 430 -15.04 4.41 9.38
CA ASP A 430 -15.39 3.20 8.65
C ASP A 430 -16.26 2.27 9.49
N LYS A 431 -17.17 1.59 8.81
CA LYS A 431 -17.86 0.44 9.41
C LYS A 431 -16.86 -0.72 9.50
N LEU A 432 -16.76 -1.32 10.67
CA LEU A 432 -15.99 -2.56 10.81
C LEU A 432 -16.67 -3.68 10.03
N SER A 433 -16.01 -4.15 8.98
CA SER A 433 -16.35 -5.40 8.30
C SER A 433 -15.31 -6.45 8.66
N ILE A 434 -15.57 -7.17 9.74
CA ILE A 434 -14.74 -8.28 10.19
C ILE A 434 -15.18 -9.52 9.40
N ARG A 435 -14.61 -9.72 8.20
CA ARG A 435 -14.78 -11.00 7.49
C ARG A 435 -13.76 -11.99 8.05
N PRO A 436 -14.18 -13.16 8.56
CA PRO A 436 -13.24 -14.19 8.97
C PRO A 436 -12.39 -14.59 7.77
N PRO A 437 -11.05 -14.61 7.88
CA PRO A 437 -10.21 -15.25 6.89
C PRO A 437 -10.59 -16.74 6.79
N ASP A 438 -10.35 -17.35 5.64
CA ASP A 438 -10.53 -18.79 5.48
C ASP A 438 -9.40 -19.52 6.22
N LEU A 439 -9.71 -19.96 7.44
CA LEU A 439 -8.77 -20.64 8.34
C LEU A 439 -9.11 -22.12 8.53
N ALA A 440 -10.16 -22.61 7.87
CA ALA A 440 -10.67 -23.96 8.08
C ALA A 440 -9.61 -25.01 7.70
N GLY A 441 -9.27 -25.89 8.65
CA GLY A 441 -8.30 -26.97 8.45
C GLY A 441 -6.83 -26.56 8.50
N LEU A 442 -6.49 -25.29 8.74
CA LEU A 442 -5.11 -24.86 8.95
C LEU A 442 -4.63 -25.21 10.37
N PRO A 443 -3.42 -25.78 10.55
CA PRO A 443 -2.89 -26.09 11.87
C PRO A 443 -2.51 -24.82 12.65
N ILE A 444 -2.53 -24.88 13.98
CA ILE A 444 -2.01 -23.82 14.85
C ILE A 444 -0.48 -23.72 14.65
N MET A 445 0.00 -22.50 14.42
CA MET A 445 1.41 -22.20 14.30
C MET A 445 2.01 -21.87 15.67
N GLY A 446 2.85 -22.76 16.18
CA GLY A 446 3.66 -22.49 17.37
C GLY A 446 4.94 -21.72 17.06
N LYS A 447 5.67 -21.31 18.12
CA LYS A 447 6.93 -20.57 18.01
C LYS A 447 8.01 -21.29 17.19
N GLU A 448 8.14 -22.60 17.37
CA GLU A 448 9.11 -23.41 16.63
C GLU A 448 8.79 -23.43 15.13
N GLN A 449 7.51 -23.64 14.78
CA GLN A 449 7.07 -23.62 13.38
C GLN A 449 7.26 -22.25 12.74
N PHE A 450 6.99 -21.16 13.46
CA PHE A 450 7.31 -19.80 13.00
C PHE A 450 8.82 -19.62 12.74
N GLN A 451 9.67 -20.15 13.62
CA GLN A 451 11.12 -20.10 13.45
C GLN A 451 11.62 -20.97 12.29
N GLN A 452 10.89 -22.03 11.94
CA GLN A 452 11.20 -22.88 10.79
C GLN A 452 10.63 -22.31 9.47
N SER A 453 9.64 -21.42 9.55
CA SER A 453 9.05 -20.81 8.35
C SER A 453 10.03 -19.84 7.70
N GLY A 454 10.13 -19.92 6.37
CA GLY A 454 10.95 -19.02 5.58
C GLY A 454 10.28 -17.67 5.37
N THR A 455 11.07 -16.66 5.03
CA THR A 455 10.57 -15.36 4.55
C THR A 455 10.24 -15.43 3.07
N THR A 456 9.38 -14.54 2.60
CA THR A 456 9.10 -14.38 1.17
C THR A 456 10.17 -13.49 0.50
N PRO A 457 10.24 -13.45 -0.84
CA PRO A 457 11.11 -12.49 -1.55
C PRO A 457 10.77 -11.02 -1.28
N LYS A 458 9.60 -10.73 -0.71
CA LYS A 458 9.17 -9.37 -0.35
C LYS A 458 9.75 -8.88 0.98
N ALA A 459 10.40 -9.75 1.77
CA ALA A 459 10.99 -9.36 3.04
C ALA A 459 12.20 -8.42 2.86
N GLN A 460 12.14 -7.26 3.49
CA GLN A 460 13.10 -6.16 3.37
C GLN A 460 13.54 -5.60 4.73
N VAL A 461 12.65 -5.66 5.74
CA VAL A 461 12.91 -5.21 7.11
C VAL A 461 12.89 -6.43 8.04
N PHE A 462 13.91 -6.56 8.89
CA PHE A 462 14.09 -7.74 9.74
C PHE A 462 14.26 -7.35 11.20
N PHE A 463 13.46 -7.94 12.06
CA PHE A 463 13.58 -7.79 13.51
C PHE A 463 13.86 -9.13 14.18
N ARG A 464 14.60 -9.10 15.27
CA ARG A 464 14.86 -10.25 16.13
C ARG A 464 13.69 -10.45 17.07
N SER A 465 13.13 -11.66 17.06
CA SER A 465 12.12 -12.02 18.05
C SER A 465 12.75 -12.13 19.44
N GLY A 466 12.06 -11.63 20.47
CA GLY A 466 12.50 -11.77 21.86
C GLY A 466 12.24 -13.19 22.35
N GLY A 467 13.25 -14.06 22.31
CA GLY A 467 13.18 -15.42 22.86
C GLY A 467 14.02 -15.55 24.12
N SER A 468 13.40 -15.98 25.22
CA SER A 468 14.04 -16.43 26.45
C SER A 468 14.34 -17.94 26.44
N THR A 469 14.29 -18.61 25.28
CA THR A 469 14.30 -20.08 25.16
C THR A 469 15.07 -20.64 23.95
N GLY A 470 15.89 -19.85 23.22
CA GLY A 470 16.69 -20.42 22.12
C GLY A 470 17.44 -19.42 21.24
N ALA A 471 18.13 -19.93 20.21
CA ALA A 471 18.88 -19.13 19.24
C ALA A 471 17.96 -18.14 18.51
N PRO A 472 18.23 -16.82 18.58
CA PRO A 472 17.32 -15.80 18.06
C PRO A 472 17.18 -15.88 16.54
N LYS A 473 15.95 -16.02 16.03
CA LYS A 473 15.62 -15.97 14.60
C LYS A 473 14.90 -14.68 14.21
N LEU A 474 15.08 -14.31 12.94
CA LEU A 474 14.57 -13.08 12.32
C LEU A 474 13.11 -13.24 11.89
N ALA A 475 12.30 -12.22 12.15
CA ALA A 475 10.99 -12.02 11.55
C ALA A 475 11.13 -11.06 10.37
N GLY A 476 10.66 -11.48 9.20
CA GLY A 476 10.71 -10.68 7.96
C GLY A 476 9.43 -9.89 7.72
N PHE A 477 9.60 -8.64 7.30
CA PHE A 477 8.55 -7.68 6.95
C PHE A 477 8.88 -7.09 5.58
N SER A 478 7.89 -6.87 4.71
CA SER A 478 8.08 -5.95 3.59
C SER A 478 8.08 -4.51 4.11
N HIS A 479 8.60 -3.54 3.35
CA HIS A 479 8.45 -2.14 3.77
C HIS A 479 6.96 -1.76 3.94
N ARG A 480 6.11 -2.29 3.06
CA ARG A 480 4.67 -2.04 3.06
C ARG A 480 4.00 -2.56 4.32
N ASP A 481 4.15 -3.85 4.63
CA ASP A 481 3.46 -4.44 5.78
C ASP A 481 3.92 -3.83 7.12
N TYR A 482 5.22 -3.51 7.23
CA TYR A 482 5.76 -2.78 8.37
C TYR A 482 5.06 -1.43 8.53
N HIS A 483 4.96 -0.62 7.47
CA HIS A 483 4.35 0.70 7.56
C HIS A 483 2.83 0.65 7.79
N ILE A 484 2.11 -0.35 7.26
CA ILE A 484 0.69 -0.56 7.57
C ILE A 484 0.51 -0.89 9.05
N GLN A 485 1.33 -1.79 9.59
CA GLN A 485 1.27 -2.16 11.01
C GLN A 485 1.64 -0.98 11.93
N MET A 486 2.64 -0.18 11.57
CA MET A 486 2.99 1.01 12.34
C MET A 486 1.91 2.10 12.27
N GLN A 487 1.14 2.15 11.17
CA GLN A 487 -0.05 3.02 11.07
C GLN A 487 -1.14 2.59 12.04
N ALA A 488 -1.48 1.31 12.08
CA ALA A 488 -2.47 0.79 13.02
C ALA A 488 -2.04 1.03 14.49
N ALA A 489 -0.74 0.87 14.79
CA ALA A 489 -0.18 1.19 16.10
C ALA A 489 -0.24 2.70 16.44
N ALA A 490 -0.02 3.59 15.46
CA ALA A 490 -0.22 5.03 15.63
C ALA A 490 -1.69 5.35 15.95
N ASP A 491 -2.63 4.78 15.21
CA ASP A 491 -4.06 4.95 15.44
C ASP A 491 -4.46 4.49 16.85
N GLY A 492 -3.88 3.38 17.30
CA GLY A 492 -4.06 2.85 18.64
C GLY A 492 -3.50 3.75 19.74
N LEU A 493 -2.32 4.32 19.52
CA LEU A 493 -1.67 5.22 20.50
C LEU A 493 -2.40 6.56 20.63
N PHE A 494 -2.93 7.09 19.51
CA PHE A 494 -3.86 8.22 19.52
C PHE A 494 -5.12 7.89 20.33
N SER A 495 -5.71 6.72 20.07
CA SER A 495 -6.88 6.23 20.81
C SER A 495 -6.63 6.06 22.31
N ALA A 496 -5.38 5.74 22.70
CA ALA A 496 -4.94 5.61 24.07
C ALA A 496 -4.77 6.96 24.80
N GLY A 497 -4.83 8.08 24.07
CA GLY A 497 -4.81 9.45 24.61
C GLY A 497 -3.50 10.21 24.36
N LEU A 498 -2.65 9.76 23.44
CA LEU A 498 -1.57 10.59 22.92
C LEU A 498 -2.19 11.69 22.06
N ASP A 499 -1.82 12.94 22.35
CA ASP A 499 -2.33 14.14 21.68
C ASP A 499 -1.19 14.81 20.90
N PRO A 500 -1.13 14.65 19.57
CA PRO A 500 -0.06 15.24 18.76
C PRO A 500 0.01 16.77 18.80
N ALA A 501 -1.09 17.45 19.19
CA ALA A 501 -1.11 18.91 19.28
C ALA A 501 -0.46 19.45 20.57
N GLN A 502 -0.40 18.63 21.64
CA GLN A 502 0.04 19.06 22.97
C GLN A 502 1.23 18.26 23.50
N ASP A 503 1.40 17.02 23.05
CA ASP A 503 2.41 16.13 23.59
C ASP A 503 3.79 16.38 22.97
N ARG A 504 4.82 16.24 23.82
CA ARG A 504 6.22 16.22 23.45
C ARG A 504 6.79 14.94 24.02
N VAL A 505 7.10 13.99 23.14
CA VAL A 505 7.27 12.58 23.49
C VAL A 505 8.74 12.21 23.48
N ILE A 506 9.27 11.64 24.57
CA ILE A 506 10.59 10.98 24.52
C ILE A 506 10.39 9.47 24.40
N ASN A 507 11.06 8.87 23.43
CA ASN A 507 11.03 7.43 23.18
C ASN A 507 12.27 6.79 23.83
N LEU A 508 12.02 6.05 24.91
CA LEU A 508 13.00 5.36 25.76
C LEU A 508 12.99 3.84 25.52
N LEU A 509 12.36 3.36 24.45
CA LEU A 509 12.47 1.95 24.06
C LEU A 509 13.88 1.65 23.57
N TYR A 510 14.34 0.42 23.80
CA TYR A 510 15.67 0.00 23.36
C TYR A 510 15.71 -0.26 21.84
N GLY A 511 16.85 0.07 21.23
CA GLY A 511 17.17 -0.17 19.82
C GLY A 511 18.50 -0.90 19.65
N GLY A 512 18.84 -1.25 18.40
CA GLY A 512 20.04 -2.02 18.07
C GLY A 512 19.85 -3.54 18.22
N ASN A 513 20.87 -4.33 17.84
CA ASN A 513 20.84 -5.80 17.88
C ASN A 513 19.60 -6.44 17.21
N LEU A 514 19.02 -5.73 16.24
CA LEU A 514 17.79 -6.09 15.51
C LEU A 514 16.51 -6.09 16.38
N TYR A 515 16.52 -5.53 17.59
CA TYR A 515 15.29 -5.32 18.36
C TYR A 515 14.49 -4.14 17.80
N GLY A 516 13.18 -4.37 17.60
CA GLY A 516 12.32 -3.39 16.92
C GLY A 516 11.81 -2.24 17.79
N GLY A 517 11.93 -2.28 19.12
CA GLY A 517 11.25 -1.35 20.03
C GLY A 517 11.41 0.14 19.66
N LEU A 518 12.64 0.64 19.68
CA LEU A 518 12.95 2.03 19.34
C LEU A 518 12.51 2.40 17.92
N LEU A 519 12.83 1.56 16.93
CA LEU A 519 12.59 1.85 15.50
C LEU A 519 11.10 1.79 15.13
N SER A 520 10.37 0.81 15.66
CA SER A 520 8.91 0.72 15.51
C SER A 520 8.24 1.95 16.10
N PHE A 521 8.58 2.33 17.33
CA PHE A 521 7.97 3.52 17.95
C PHE A 521 8.48 4.84 17.39
N PHE A 522 9.67 4.88 16.76
CA PHE A 522 10.06 6.01 15.92
C PHE A 522 9.04 6.20 14.79
N THR A 523 8.77 5.15 14.01
CA THR A 523 7.81 5.19 12.90
C THR A 523 6.37 5.49 13.37
N VAL A 524 5.94 4.91 14.50
CA VAL A 524 4.61 5.17 15.09
C VAL A 524 4.44 6.64 15.46
N LEU A 525 5.44 7.23 16.14
CA LEU A 525 5.39 8.63 16.54
C LEU A 525 5.52 9.59 15.35
N ASP A 526 6.33 9.25 14.35
CA ASP A 526 6.45 10.00 13.10
C ASP A 526 5.11 10.06 12.34
N LYS A 527 4.39 8.92 12.27
CA LYS A 527 3.05 8.84 11.68
C LYS A 527 2.01 9.69 12.40
N LEU A 528 2.13 9.85 13.72
CA LEU A 528 1.29 10.75 14.49
C LEU A 528 1.62 12.23 14.25
N SER A 529 2.75 12.53 13.62
CA SER A 529 3.30 13.88 13.46
C SER A 529 3.45 14.62 14.81
N VAL A 530 3.70 13.87 15.89
CA VAL A 530 3.93 14.43 17.23
C VAL A 530 5.41 14.81 17.38
N PRO A 531 5.75 15.94 18.04
CA PRO A 531 7.13 16.22 18.42
C PRO A 531 7.69 15.08 19.28
N HIS A 532 8.71 14.37 18.78
CA HIS A 532 9.29 13.24 19.48
C HIS A 532 10.83 13.23 19.49
N TYR A 533 11.40 12.65 20.55
CA TYR A 533 12.84 12.57 20.81
C TYR A 533 13.26 11.09 20.93
N PRO A 534 13.95 10.52 19.94
CA PRO A 534 14.36 9.11 19.94
C PRO A 534 15.61 8.89 20.81
N MET A 535 15.46 9.02 22.12
CA MET A 535 16.56 8.97 23.08
C MET A 535 17.09 7.54 23.30
N GLY A 536 16.20 6.55 23.29
CA GLY A 536 16.52 5.18 23.69
C GLY A 536 16.66 5.02 25.21
N GLY A 537 16.67 3.76 25.67
CA GLY A 537 17.01 3.43 27.06
C GLY A 537 18.52 3.50 27.30
N PRO A 538 18.98 3.82 28.53
CA PRO A 538 20.40 3.94 28.83
C PRO A 538 21.08 2.56 28.84
N ILE A 539 22.35 2.53 28.43
CA ILE A 539 23.17 1.30 28.36
C ILE A 539 23.95 1.07 29.67
N ASP A 540 24.30 2.15 30.37
CA ASP A 540 25.14 2.21 31.57
C ASP A 540 24.34 2.55 32.85
N ASP A 541 23.00 2.52 32.75
CA ASP A 541 22.07 3.01 33.78
C ASP A 541 22.32 4.49 34.21
N ASP A 542 22.98 5.31 33.39
CA ASP A 542 23.05 6.77 33.60
C ASP A 542 21.83 7.45 32.97
N PHE A 543 21.02 8.11 33.81
CA PHE A 543 19.79 8.78 33.41
C PHE A 543 19.93 10.30 33.30
N SER A 544 21.11 10.85 33.60
CA SER A 544 21.34 12.30 33.68
C SER A 544 21.05 13.03 32.36
N GLN A 545 21.48 12.45 31.23
CA GLN A 545 21.20 13.00 29.90
C GLN A 545 19.70 12.91 29.55
N ILE A 546 19.04 11.82 29.92
CA ILE A 546 17.60 11.64 29.70
C ILE A 546 16.83 12.71 30.46
N LEU A 547 17.15 12.91 31.74
CA LEU A 547 16.60 13.98 32.57
C LEU A 547 16.84 15.36 31.94
N GLN A 548 18.08 15.65 31.51
CA GLN A 548 18.42 16.94 30.91
C GLN A 548 17.55 17.22 29.69
N VAL A 549 17.35 16.24 28.80
CA VAL A 549 16.47 16.38 27.64
C VAL A 549 15.03 16.59 28.07
N ILE A 550 14.53 15.82 29.05
CA ILE A 550 13.15 15.97 29.56
C ILE A 550 12.87 17.41 30.00
N VAL A 551 13.77 17.98 30.80
CA VAL A 551 13.61 19.33 31.34
C VAL A 551 13.81 20.39 30.26
N THR A 552 14.91 20.33 29.49
CA THR A 552 15.26 21.37 28.52
C THR A 552 14.31 21.43 27.33
N GLN A 553 13.76 20.29 26.92
CA GLN A 553 12.81 20.21 25.81
C GLN A 553 11.36 20.29 26.24
N GLY A 554 11.06 20.38 27.55
CA GLY A 554 9.68 20.41 28.03
C GLY A 554 8.89 19.14 27.69
N VAL A 555 9.52 17.97 27.83
CA VAL A 555 8.88 16.67 27.57
C VAL A 555 7.76 16.44 28.58
N ASN A 556 6.58 16.06 28.10
CA ASN A 556 5.42 15.78 28.95
C ASN A 556 4.91 14.33 28.83
N THR A 557 5.46 13.56 27.89
CA THR A 557 5.03 12.19 27.58
C THR A 557 6.24 11.28 27.40
N LEU A 558 6.24 10.12 28.07
CA LEU A 558 7.29 9.10 27.92
C LEU A 558 6.73 7.84 27.26
N VAL A 559 7.48 7.26 26.32
CA VAL A 559 7.23 5.91 25.77
C VAL A 559 8.41 5.04 26.14
N GLY A 560 8.22 3.86 26.77
CA GLY A 560 9.36 3.05 27.21
C GLY A 560 8.99 1.76 27.94
N MET A 561 10.02 1.05 28.43
CA MET A 561 9.82 -0.11 29.31
C MET A 561 9.46 0.36 30.72
N PRO A 562 8.47 -0.25 31.40
CA PRO A 562 8.12 0.05 32.79
C PRO A 562 9.31 0.14 33.75
N SER A 563 10.20 -0.87 33.70
CA SER A 563 11.38 -0.94 34.55
C SER A 563 12.37 0.20 34.33
N THR A 564 12.62 0.59 33.07
CA THR A 564 13.49 1.72 32.72
C THR A 564 12.90 3.05 33.18
N ILE A 565 11.59 3.25 32.96
CA ILE A 565 10.92 4.49 33.38
C ILE A 565 10.90 4.59 34.90
N TYR A 566 10.63 3.51 35.62
CA TYR A 566 10.67 3.52 37.08
C TYR A 566 12.05 3.92 37.61
N GLN A 567 13.13 3.34 37.07
CA GLN A 567 14.50 3.67 37.49
C GLN A 567 14.89 5.12 37.19
N LEU A 568 14.43 5.68 36.08
CA LEU A 568 14.60 7.10 35.78
C LEU A 568 13.98 7.96 36.91
N PHE A 569 12.74 7.67 37.31
CA PHE A 569 12.06 8.41 38.37
C PHE A 569 12.67 8.21 39.76
N GLU A 570 13.19 7.03 40.05
CA GLU A 570 13.87 6.72 41.30
C GLU A 570 15.23 7.42 41.40
N ARG A 571 16.07 7.33 40.35
CA ARG A 571 17.43 7.89 40.36
C ARG A 571 17.45 9.41 40.24
N GLU A 572 16.51 9.97 39.49
CA GLU A 572 16.42 11.41 39.23
C GLU A 572 15.25 12.08 39.98
N GLU A 573 14.83 11.49 41.11
CA GLU A 573 13.61 11.85 41.83
C GLU A 573 13.51 13.36 42.11
N ALA A 574 14.56 13.95 42.70
CA ALA A 574 14.53 15.36 43.11
C ALA A 574 14.30 16.30 41.91
N ALA A 575 14.96 16.04 40.79
CA ALA A 575 14.87 16.87 39.60
C ALA A 575 13.54 16.67 38.86
N LEU A 576 13.03 15.44 38.77
CA LEU A 576 11.73 15.17 38.14
C LEU A 576 10.56 15.69 38.97
N ARG A 577 10.64 15.65 40.32
CA ARG A 577 9.67 16.33 41.19
C ARG A 577 9.68 17.84 41.00
N ALA A 578 10.87 18.44 40.90
CA ALA A 578 11.01 19.87 40.64
C ALA A 578 10.45 20.27 39.27
N TYR A 579 10.64 19.41 38.25
CA TYR A 579 10.12 19.63 36.92
C TYR A 579 8.60 19.48 36.84
N GLY A 580 8.03 18.38 37.34
CA GLY A 580 6.58 18.12 37.42
C GLY A 580 5.82 18.15 36.09
N GLY A 581 6.53 18.18 34.95
CA GLY A 581 5.94 18.35 33.62
C GLY A 581 5.53 17.06 32.92
N VAL A 582 5.99 15.89 33.41
CA VAL A 582 5.61 14.58 32.84
C VAL A 582 4.18 14.22 33.26
N ARG A 583 3.28 14.09 32.29
CA ARG A 583 1.84 13.82 32.50
C ARG A 583 1.40 12.45 32.01
N LYS A 584 2.06 11.89 30.99
CA LYS A 584 1.65 10.66 30.34
C LYS A 584 2.81 9.68 30.21
N ILE A 585 2.53 8.40 30.43
CA ILE A 585 3.46 7.28 30.24
C ILE A 585 2.75 6.19 29.43
N PHE A 586 3.35 5.82 28.30
CA PHE A 586 2.94 4.69 27.47
C PHE A 586 4.00 3.60 27.55
N ALA A 587 3.66 2.49 28.17
CA ALA A 587 4.61 1.45 28.51
C ALA A 587 4.45 0.19 27.64
N GLY A 588 5.56 -0.46 27.31
CA GLY A 588 5.58 -1.67 26.48
C GLY A 588 6.19 -2.87 27.18
N GLY A 589 5.74 -4.08 26.82
CA GLY A 589 6.47 -5.33 27.02
C GLY A 589 6.63 -5.88 28.44
N GLU A 590 6.12 -5.17 29.46
CA GLU A 590 6.07 -5.56 30.89
C GLU A 590 4.79 -5.02 31.55
N HIS A 591 4.35 -5.65 32.64
CA HIS A 591 3.26 -5.17 33.49
C HIS A 591 3.76 -4.07 34.45
N VAL A 592 2.89 -3.11 34.77
CA VAL A 592 3.19 -2.04 35.74
C VAL A 592 2.41 -2.35 37.01
N SER A 593 3.10 -2.67 38.12
CA SER A 593 2.41 -2.93 39.38
C SER A 593 1.74 -1.67 39.93
N GLU A 594 0.75 -1.86 40.79
CA GLU A 594 -0.03 -0.76 41.37
C GLU A 594 0.85 0.16 42.25
N GLU A 595 1.82 -0.38 42.97
CA GLU A 595 2.77 0.41 43.76
C GLU A 595 3.61 1.34 42.86
N ARG A 596 4.09 0.81 41.72
CA ARG A 596 4.84 1.60 40.73
C ARG A 596 3.96 2.68 40.11
N ARG A 597 2.68 2.40 39.86
CA ARG A 597 1.72 3.42 39.39
C ARG A 597 1.54 4.54 40.40
N GLN A 598 1.33 4.20 41.66
CA GLN A 598 1.15 5.20 42.72
C GLN A 598 2.41 6.05 42.89
N PHE A 599 3.59 5.42 42.86
CA PHE A 599 4.87 6.11 42.86
C PHE A 599 4.97 7.12 41.71
N LEU A 600 4.78 6.69 40.46
CA LEU A 600 4.84 7.55 39.28
C LEU A 600 3.78 8.67 39.33
N SER A 601 2.57 8.35 39.78
CA SER A 601 1.48 9.33 39.94
C SER A 601 1.81 10.42 40.96
N SER A 602 2.65 10.12 41.96
CA SER A 602 3.12 11.12 42.94
C SER A 602 3.96 12.25 42.31
N PHE A 603 4.42 12.09 41.07
CA PHE A 603 5.13 13.12 40.30
C PHE A 603 4.19 13.96 39.40
N GLY A 604 2.88 13.71 39.46
CA GLY A 604 1.89 14.40 38.63
C GLY A 604 1.63 13.72 37.28
N VAL A 605 2.06 12.47 37.11
CA VAL A 605 1.67 11.61 35.99
C VAL A 605 0.20 11.23 36.16
N GLN A 606 -0.60 11.49 35.13
CA GLN A 606 -2.06 11.29 35.14
C GLN A 606 -2.48 10.06 34.33
N VAL A 607 -1.68 9.69 33.34
CA VAL A 607 -1.99 8.58 32.43
C VAL A 607 -0.82 7.60 32.41
N ILE A 608 -1.08 6.35 32.75
CA ILE A 608 -0.14 5.22 32.59
C ILE A 608 -0.89 4.11 31.86
N ARG A 609 -0.53 3.85 30.60
CA ARG A 609 -1.21 2.85 29.76
C ARG A 609 -0.21 2.01 28.97
N SER A 610 -0.69 0.89 28.45
CA SER A 610 0.09 0.15 27.44
C SER A 610 0.22 0.99 26.18
N ALA A 611 1.42 1.05 25.62
CA ALA A 611 1.67 1.70 24.35
C ALA A 611 0.97 0.92 23.21
N ILE A 612 1.31 -0.36 23.07
CA ILE A 612 0.70 -1.35 22.18
C ILE A 612 0.95 -2.74 22.78
N TYR A 613 -0.03 -3.64 22.70
CA TYR A 613 0.17 -5.07 22.88
C TYR A 613 0.59 -5.69 21.55
N GLY A 614 1.71 -6.39 21.51
CA GLY A 614 2.25 -6.92 20.27
C GLY A 614 3.36 -7.94 20.45
N SER A 615 3.71 -8.59 19.35
CA SER A 615 4.86 -9.48 19.24
C SER A 615 5.67 -9.13 17.99
N VAL A 616 6.97 -9.42 17.99
CA VAL A 616 7.77 -9.31 16.76
C VAL A 616 7.31 -10.34 15.72
N ASP A 617 6.77 -11.47 16.19
CA ASP A 617 6.41 -12.59 15.33
C ASP A 617 5.12 -12.37 14.58
N ALA A 618 4.14 -11.62 15.11
CA ALA A 618 2.83 -11.37 14.50
C ALA A 618 2.51 -9.88 14.31
N GLY A 619 3.35 -8.98 14.81
CA GLY A 619 3.15 -7.55 14.74
C GLY A 619 2.38 -6.98 15.94
N PRO A 620 1.86 -5.74 15.81
CA PRO A 620 0.98 -5.15 16.81
C PRO A 620 -0.38 -5.86 16.78
N LEU A 621 -0.90 -6.19 17.96
CA LEU A 621 -2.04 -7.07 18.16
C LEU A 621 -3.25 -6.33 18.73
N GLY A 622 -3.03 -5.43 19.68
CA GLY A 622 -4.10 -4.65 20.30
C GLY A 622 -3.60 -3.34 20.90
N HIS A 623 -4.52 -2.42 21.14
CA HIS A 623 -4.23 -1.10 21.69
C HIS A 623 -5.15 -0.77 22.87
N ALA A 624 -4.66 0.04 23.80
CA ALA A 624 -5.50 0.60 24.86
C ALA A 624 -6.34 1.77 24.30
N CYS A 625 -7.38 2.15 25.03
CA CYS A 625 -8.07 3.42 24.84
C CYS A 625 -8.17 4.20 26.16
N THR A 626 -8.76 5.40 26.13
CA THR A 626 -8.97 6.22 27.34
C THR A 626 -9.84 5.56 28.42
N CYS A 627 -10.60 4.53 28.08
CA CYS A 627 -11.54 3.84 28.95
C CYS A 627 -11.14 2.40 29.29
N CYS A 628 -10.04 1.89 28.72
CA CYS A 628 -9.54 0.55 29.02
C CYS A 628 -8.99 0.48 30.45
N ASN A 629 -9.34 -0.58 31.16
CA ASN A 629 -8.60 -0.96 32.37
C ASN A 629 -7.26 -1.59 31.98
N GLU A 630 -6.41 -1.84 32.97
CA GLU A 630 -5.18 -2.58 32.73
C GLU A 630 -5.46 -3.98 32.17
N GLY A 631 -4.66 -4.38 31.18
CA GLY A 631 -4.76 -5.69 30.53
C GLY A 631 -5.88 -5.80 29.51
N GLU A 632 -6.72 -4.75 29.36
CA GLU A 632 -7.77 -4.69 28.36
C GLU A 632 -7.30 -3.98 27.09
N PHE A 633 -7.61 -4.58 25.94
CA PHE A 633 -7.20 -4.06 24.64
C PHE A 633 -8.36 -4.08 23.65
N HIS A 634 -8.45 -3.06 22.81
CA HIS A 634 -9.13 -3.15 21.54
C HIS A 634 -8.23 -3.92 20.56
N LEU A 635 -8.83 -4.86 19.83
CA LEU A 635 -8.17 -5.56 18.74
C LEU A 635 -7.86 -4.59 17.59
N LEU A 636 -6.65 -4.66 17.04
CA LEU A 636 -6.29 -3.97 15.80
C LEU A 636 -6.89 -4.74 14.60
N SER A 637 -8.21 -4.71 14.50
CA SER A 637 -9.01 -5.57 13.61
C SER A 637 -8.83 -5.26 12.12
N ASP A 638 -8.21 -4.13 11.79
CA ASP A 638 -7.81 -3.76 10.43
C ASP A 638 -6.60 -4.54 9.92
N ILE A 639 -5.75 -5.05 10.83
CA ILE A 639 -4.53 -5.78 10.51
C ILE A 639 -4.42 -7.14 11.20
N GLN A 640 -5.35 -7.51 12.08
CA GLN A 640 -5.31 -8.74 12.86
C GLN A 640 -6.68 -9.42 12.93
N TRP A 641 -6.65 -10.75 12.88
CA TRP A 641 -7.72 -11.61 13.30
C TRP A 641 -7.32 -12.35 14.58
N LEU A 642 -8.25 -12.48 15.54
CA LEU A 642 -8.01 -13.17 16.81
C LEU A 642 -9.03 -14.32 16.98
N GLU A 643 -8.51 -15.51 17.22
CA GLU A 643 -9.24 -16.65 17.78
C GLU A 643 -8.84 -16.81 19.26
N ILE A 644 -9.80 -17.01 20.15
CA ILE A 644 -9.54 -17.43 21.54
C ILE A 644 -9.98 -18.88 21.65
N LEU A 645 -9.00 -19.79 21.74
CA LEU A 645 -9.22 -21.24 21.71
C LEU A 645 -9.14 -21.84 23.10
N ASP A 646 -9.88 -22.91 23.31
CA ASP A 646 -9.81 -23.71 24.53
C ASP A 646 -8.39 -24.21 24.83
N LEU A 647 -8.12 -24.49 26.11
CA LEU A 647 -6.79 -24.88 26.57
C LEU A 647 -6.39 -26.27 26.06
N ASP A 648 -7.34 -27.20 26.01
CA ASP A 648 -7.11 -28.61 25.70
C ASP A 648 -7.57 -28.99 24.28
N SER A 649 -8.29 -28.09 23.60
CA SER A 649 -8.82 -28.31 22.26
C SER A 649 -8.62 -27.10 21.34
N GLU A 650 -8.74 -27.33 20.02
CA GLU A 650 -8.69 -26.25 19.01
C GLU A 650 -10.07 -25.60 18.77
N GLN A 651 -11.02 -25.77 19.69
CA GLN A 651 -12.35 -25.17 19.58
C GLN A 651 -12.34 -23.76 20.21
N PRO A 652 -13.07 -22.78 19.65
CA PRO A 652 -13.25 -21.49 20.29
C PRO A 652 -13.90 -21.63 21.67
N VAL A 653 -13.43 -20.83 22.63
CA VAL A 653 -14.02 -20.76 23.99
C VAL A 653 -15.42 -20.16 23.97
N GLN A 654 -16.23 -20.42 25.00
CA GLN A 654 -17.50 -19.69 25.17
C GLN A 654 -17.25 -18.22 25.54
N SER A 655 -18.28 -17.39 25.40
CA SER A 655 -18.16 -15.96 25.71
C SER A 655 -17.79 -15.76 27.18
N GLY A 656 -16.71 -15.00 27.43
CA GLY A 656 -16.19 -14.71 28.77
C GLY A 656 -15.24 -15.77 29.35
N GLU A 657 -15.06 -16.92 28.69
CA GLU A 657 -14.11 -17.93 29.13
C GLU A 657 -12.68 -17.61 28.70
N THR A 658 -11.71 -17.98 29.54
CA THR A 658 -10.29 -17.81 29.27
C THR A 658 -9.79 -18.92 28.35
N GLY A 659 -9.05 -18.53 27.30
CA GLY A 659 -8.42 -19.44 26.35
C GLY A 659 -7.06 -18.95 25.86
N ARG A 660 -6.45 -19.75 24.98
CA ARG A 660 -5.20 -19.43 24.27
C ARG A 660 -5.47 -18.39 23.18
N LEU A 661 -4.64 -17.36 23.11
CA LEU A 661 -4.75 -16.32 22.09
C LEU A 661 -4.01 -16.73 20.82
N VAL A 662 -4.76 -16.84 19.72
CA VAL A 662 -4.25 -17.26 18.41
C VAL A 662 -4.52 -16.18 17.37
N PHE A 663 -3.47 -15.60 16.80
CA PHE A 663 -3.55 -14.45 15.92
C PHE A 663 -3.24 -14.80 14.46
N THR A 664 -3.99 -14.19 13.54
CA THR A 664 -3.67 -14.20 12.10
C THR A 664 -3.53 -12.75 11.60
N PRO A 665 -2.31 -12.29 11.30
CA PRO A 665 -2.10 -10.99 10.67
C PRO A 665 -2.71 -10.94 9.27
N LEU A 666 -3.50 -9.90 9.00
CA LEU A 666 -4.20 -9.68 7.73
C LEU A 666 -3.37 -8.82 6.74
N ALA A 667 -2.40 -8.08 7.26
CA ALA A 667 -1.53 -7.19 6.49
C ALA A 667 -0.06 -7.57 6.68
N ARG A 668 0.33 -8.73 6.13
CA ARG A 668 1.70 -9.22 6.20
C ARG A 668 2.12 -10.04 4.99
N GLU A 669 3.20 -9.64 4.37
CA GLU A 669 3.70 -10.18 3.11
C GLU A 669 5.15 -10.68 3.21
N GLY A 670 5.97 -10.12 4.12
CA GLY A 670 7.37 -10.51 4.29
C GLY A 670 7.56 -11.93 4.85
N GLN A 671 6.58 -12.43 5.59
CA GLN A 671 6.55 -13.79 6.13
C GLN A 671 5.11 -14.21 6.38
N VAL A 672 4.73 -15.40 5.90
CA VAL A 672 3.38 -15.93 6.08
C VAL A 672 3.21 -16.40 7.52
N VAL A 673 2.26 -15.81 8.22
CA VAL A 673 1.89 -16.17 9.59
C VAL A 673 0.38 -16.28 9.67
N GLN A 674 -0.10 -17.45 10.09
CA GLN A 674 -1.51 -17.78 10.19
C GLN A 674 -1.70 -18.63 11.44
N ARG A 675 -2.82 -18.42 12.14
CA ARG A 675 -3.17 -19.11 13.39
C ARG A 675 -1.99 -19.21 14.37
N TYR A 676 -1.28 -18.11 14.59
CA TYR A 676 -0.10 -18.07 15.45
C TYR A 676 -0.46 -18.00 16.92
N GLU A 677 -0.10 -19.03 17.68
CA GLU A 677 -0.25 -19.06 19.13
C GLU A 677 0.85 -18.23 19.78
N VAL A 678 0.48 -17.08 20.34
CA VAL A 678 1.44 -16.12 20.93
C VAL A 678 1.98 -16.59 22.28
N GLY A 679 1.33 -17.59 22.89
CA GLY A 679 1.66 -18.11 24.22
C GLY A 679 1.06 -17.30 25.37
N ASP A 680 0.09 -16.41 25.10
CA ASP A 680 -0.66 -15.64 26.11
C ASP A 680 -2.10 -16.18 26.22
N LEU A 681 -2.70 -16.02 27.41
CA LEU A 681 -4.09 -16.37 27.73
C LEU A 681 -4.95 -15.11 27.80
N GLY A 682 -6.22 -15.24 27.43
CA GLY A 682 -7.18 -14.15 27.56
C GLY A 682 -8.61 -14.55 27.26
N HIS A 683 -9.53 -13.60 27.41
CA HIS A 683 -10.95 -13.79 27.12
C HIS A 683 -11.54 -12.56 26.43
N TRP A 684 -12.69 -12.75 25.76
CA TRP A 684 -13.43 -11.66 25.11
C TRP A 684 -14.20 -10.82 26.12
N LEU A 685 -14.21 -9.50 25.91
CA LEU A 685 -15.08 -8.59 26.65
C LEU A 685 -16.36 -8.34 25.83
N SER A 686 -17.51 -8.72 26.37
CA SER A 686 -18.82 -8.66 25.70
C SER A 686 -19.35 -7.23 25.54
N GLU A 687 -19.05 -6.36 26.50
CA GLU A 687 -19.62 -5.01 26.53
C GLU A 687 -18.91 -4.07 25.53
N PRO A 688 -19.65 -3.23 24.81
CA PRO A 688 -19.06 -2.13 24.05
C PRO A 688 -18.25 -1.20 24.96
N CYS A 689 -17.15 -0.65 24.44
CA CYS A 689 -16.38 0.32 25.20
C CYS A 689 -17.05 1.69 25.20
N THR A 690 -17.00 2.38 26.35
CA THR A 690 -17.51 3.76 26.48
C THR A 690 -16.69 4.79 25.70
N CYS A 691 -15.53 4.41 25.16
CA CYS A 691 -14.76 5.25 24.23
C CYS A 691 -15.45 5.42 22.86
N GLY A 692 -16.44 4.57 22.54
CA GLY A 692 -17.20 4.61 21.30
C GLY A 692 -16.52 3.96 20.08
N LEU A 693 -15.33 3.38 20.24
CA LEU A 693 -14.72 2.57 19.19
C LEU A 693 -15.49 1.25 19.04
N PRO A 694 -15.85 0.85 17.80
CA PRO A 694 -16.65 -0.36 17.57
C PRO A 694 -15.83 -1.66 17.58
N THR A 695 -14.51 -1.59 17.78
CA THR A 695 -13.61 -2.76 17.65
C THR A 695 -13.79 -3.74 18.80
N PRO A 696 -13.70 -5.07 18.54
CA PRO A 696 -13.75 -6.09 19.58
C PRO A 696 -12.69 -5.85 20.65
N ARG A 697 -13.00 -6.23 21.89
CA ARG A 697 -12.09 -6.09 23.02
C ARG A 697 -11.80 -7.42 23.68
N PHE A 698 -10.57 -7.57 24.16
CA PHE A 698 -10.13 -8.75 24.91
C PHE A 698 -9.28 -8.34 26.10
N ARG A 699 -9.18 -9.23 27.09
CA ARG A 699 -8.35 -9.06 28.28
C ARG A 699 -7.26 -10.12 28.33
N LEU A 700 -6.05 -9.72 28.72
CA LEU A 700 -4.94 -10.64 29.00
C LEU A 700 -5.02 -11.17 30.43
N GLU A 701 -4.89 -12.49 30.60
CA GLU A 701 -4.91 -13.20 31.89
C GLU A 701 -3.54 -13.75 32.30
N GLY A 702 -2.52 -13.62 31.43
CA GLY A 702 -1.16 -14.07 31.68
C GLY A 702 -0.61 -14.93 30.54
N ARG A 703 0.49 -15.65 30.79
CA ARG A 703 1.12 -16.53 29.80
C ARG A 703 0.68 -17.98 29.90
N HIS A 704 0.28 -18.55 28.76
CA HIS A 704 0.13 -19.98 28.59
C HIS A 704 1.52 -20.63 28.62
N GLY A 705 1.70 -21.68 29.43
CA GLY A 705 3.01 -22.33 29.57
C GLY A 705 4.00 -21.63 30.51
N GLY A 706 3.54 -20.76 31.44
CA GLY A 706 4.33 -20.29 32.59
C GLY A 706 4.75 -21.41 33.57
N LEU A 707 4.65 -22.66 33.16
CA LEU A 707 5.05 -23.85 33.91
C LEU A 707 6.51 -24.17 33.59
N ILE A 708 7.39 -24.05 34.57
CA ILE A 708 8.72 -24.63 34.50
C ILE A 708 8.64 -26.08 34.97
N ARG A 709 9.21 -27.01 34.20
CA ARG A 709 9.39 -28.39 34.65
C ARG A 709 10.63 -28.44 35.54
N VAL A 710 10.55 -28.97 36.76
CA VAL A 710 11.66 -29.09 37.72
C VAL A 710 11.47 -30.33 38.59
N GLY A 711 12.50 -31.13 38.83
CA GLY A 711 12.45 -32.28 39.73
C GLY A 711 11.34 -33.28 39.39
N SER A 712 10.96 -33.40 38.11
CA SER A 712 9.84 -34.18 37.56
C SER A 712 8.42 -33.58 37.62
N ILE A 713 8.22 -32.42 38.25
CA ILE A 713 6.92 -31.72 38.35
C ILE A 713 6.87 -30.47 37.48
N PHE A 714 5.68 -29.94 37.22
CA PHE A 714 5.49 -28.62 36.64
C PHE A 714 5.11 -27.63 37.73
N VAL A 715 5.76 -26.47 37.78
CA VAL A 715 5.43 -25.39 38.72
C VAL A 715 5.25 -24.09 37.96
N ASN A 716 4.30 -23.26 38.38
CA ASN A 716 4.06 -21.95 37.80
C ASN A 716 4.71 -20.88 38.70
N PRO A 717 5.89 -20.34 38.34
CA PRO A 717 6.60 -19.38 39.18
C PRO A 717 5.79 -18.10 39.40
N THR A 718 4.96 -17.69 38.43
CA THR A 718 4.09 -16.53 38.57
C THR A 718 3.04 -16.75 39.65
N ALA A 719 2.36 -17.90 39.62
CA ALA A 719 1.35 -18.24 40.63
C ALA A 719 1.96 -18.36 42.04
N LEU A 720 3.13 -19.02 42.14
CA LEU A 720 3.84 -19.21 43.41
C LEU A 720 4.50 -17.94 43.95
N SER A 721 4.57 -16.87 43.14
CA SER A 721 5.12 -15.58 43.55
C SER A 721 4.04 -14.53 43.82
N ALA A 722 2.79 -14.76 43.39
CA ALA A 722 1.72 -13.76 43.45
C ALA A 722 1.32 -13.38 44.88
N ASP A 723 1.42 -14.34 45.82
CA ASP A 723 1.03 -14.15 47.22
C ASP A 723 2.19 -13.62 48.11
N LEU A 724 3.37 -13.38 47.53
CA LEU A 724 4.49 -12.78 48.25
C LEU A 724 4.38 -11.26 48.20
N ALA A 725 4.47 -10.61 49.37
CA ALA A 725 4.34 -9.16 49.52
C ALA A 725 5.54 -8.35 48.97
N PHE A 726 6.46 -9.00 48.27
CA PHE A 726 7.70 -8.42 47.76
C PHE A 726 8.15 -9.18 46.51
N PRO A 727 8.88 -8.53 45.58
CA PRO A 727 9.28 -9.14 44.32
C PRO A 727 10.30 -10.26 44.55
N VAL A 728 10.21 -11.27 43.67
CA VAL A 728 11.15 -12.39 43.61
C VAL A 728 11.60 -12.65 42.18
N GLN A 729 12.76 -13.26 42.00
CA GLN A 729 13.25 -13.76 40.72
C GLN A 729 13.72 -15.21 40.87
N TRP A 730 13.27 -16.08 39.96
CA TRP A 730 13.58 -17.50 39.95
C TRP A 730 14.77 -17.77 39.03
N LEU A 731 15.79 -18.43 39.54
CA LEU A 731 16.93 -18.93 38.79
C LEU A 731 16.85 -20.45 38.78
N VAL A 732 16.73 -21.06 37.61
CA VAL A 732 16.59 -22.51 37.45
C VAL A 732 17.84 -23.03 36.77
N GLY A 733 18.41 -24.16 37.19
CA GLY A 733 19.61 -24.71 36.57
C GLY A 733 19.86 -26.18 36.88
N ASN A 734 20.92 -26.73 36.30
CA ASN A 734 21.37 -28.11 36.55
C ASN A 734 22.50 -28.11 37.59
N LEU A 735 22.54 -29.14 38.43
CA LEU A 735 23.65 -29.40 39.36
C LEU A 735 24.73 -30.24 38.68
N ASP A 736 26.02 -29.98 38.99
CA ASP A 736 27.18 -30.68 38.41
C ASP A 736 27.19 -32.21 38.62
N LYS A 737 26.43 -32.71 39.62
CA LYS A 737 26.35 -34.13 39.98
C LYS A 737 25.09 -34.84 39.45
N GLY A 738 24.30 -34.16 38.61
CA GLY A 738 22.96 -34.58 38.20
C GLY A 738 21.89 -34.10 39.20
N GLY A 739 20.76 -33.64 38.68
CA GLY A 739 19.69 -32.98 39.47
C GLY A 739 19.50 -31.52 39.06
N GLU A 740 18.40 -30.90 39.52
CA GLU A 740 18.03 -29.52 39.18
C GLU A 740 18.01 -28.65 40.43
N TYR A 741 18.18 -27.34 40.26
CA TYR A 741 18.00 -26.37 41.34
C TYR A 741 17.00 -25.27 40.96
N ILE A 742 16.33 -24.75 41.98
CA ILE A 742 15.66 -23.46 42.00
C ILE A 742 16.38 -22.60 43.01
N HIS A 743 16.86 -21.44 42.56
CA HIS A 743 17.43 -20.40 43.40
C HIS A 743 16.58 -19.14 43.27
N VAL A 744 15.89 -18.77 44.34
CA VAL A 744 15.01 -17.60 44.37
C VAL A 744 15.72 -16.40 44.99
N LEU A 745 15.87 -15.33 44.23
CA LEU A 745 16.29 -14.03 44.75
C LEU A 745 15.05 -13.31 45.29
N ALA A 746 15.06 -12.87 46.54
CA ALA A 746 13.90 -12.26 47.19
C ALA A 746 14.26 -10.92 47.84
N ASP A 747 13.48 -9.88 47.56
CA ASP A 747 13.60 -8.55 48.19
C ASP A 747 12.85 -8.49 49.54
N GLY A 748 13.03 -9.52 50.37
CA GLY A 748 12.24 -9.72 51.58
C GLY A 748 12.73 -10.88 52.45
N ASP A 749 11.88 -11.35 53.37
CA ASP A 749 12.20 -12.42 54.32
C ASP A 749 12.29 -13.79 53.63
N VAL A 750 13.52 -14.31 53.56
CA VAL A 750 13.82 -15.61 52.94
C VAL A 750 13.10 -16.78 53.60
N ASN A 751 12.81 -16.72 54.91
CA ASN A 751 12.09 -17.78 55.61
C ASN A 751 10.61 -17.79 55.24
N GLN A 752 10.01 -16.62 55.07
CA GLN A 752 8.63 -16.47 54.63
C GLN A 752 8.46 -17.02 53.20
N VAL A 753 9.37 -16.68 52.29
CA VAL A 753 9.40 -17.25 50.93
C VAL A 753 9.52 -18.76 50.99
N ARG A 754 10.46 -19.29 51.79
CA ARG A 754 10.69 -20.73 51.88
C ARG A 754 9.45 -21.47 52.38
N GLN A 755 8.82 -20.96 53.43
CA GLN A 755 7.60 -21.55 53.97
C GLN A 755 6.45 -21.49 52.96
N HIS A 756 6.28 -20.36 52.28
CA HIS A 756 5.24 -20.19 51.26
C HIS A 756 5.44 -21.16 50.08
N LEU A 757 6.64 -21.24 49.51
CA LEU A 757 6.92 -22.14 48.40
C LEU A 757 6.74 -23.62 48.78
N LEU A 758 7.10 -24.01 50.01
CA LEU A 758 6.93 -25.38 50.51
C LEU A 758 5.49 -25.71 50.96
N GLN A 759 4.54 -24.75 50.94
CA GLN A 759 3.11 -25.07 51.08
C GLN A 759 2.56 -25.76 49.83
N HIS A 760 3.21 -25.58 48.67
CA HIS A 760 2.82 -26.26 47.45
C HIS A 760 3.23 -27.75 47.51
N GLU A 761 2.24 -28.64 47.65
CA GLU A 761 2.42 -30.07 47.95
C GLU A 761 3.44 -30.77 47.04
N MET A 762 3.32 -30.59 45.71
CA MET A 762 4.23 -31.20 44.75
C MET A 762 5.66 -30.65 44.86
N LEU A 763 5.81 -29.33 45.10
CA LEU A 763 7.12 -28.69 45.20
C LEU A 763 7.84 -29.14 46.47
N ASN A 764 7.11 -29.25 47.57
CA ASN A 764 7.62 -29.80 48.82
C ASN A 764 8.04 -31.26 48.67
N GLN A 765 7.27 -32.07 47.93
CA GLN A 765 7.57 -33.48 47.71
C GLN A 765 8.90 -33.67 46.97
N VAL A 766 9.16 -32.92 45.89
CA VAL A 766 10.40 -33.04 45.10
C VAL A 766 11.62 -32.43 45.79
N VAL A 767 11.43 -31.39 46.62
CA VAL A 767 12.49 -30.83 47.46
C VAL A 767 12.83 -31.79 48.60
N SER A 768 11.83 -32.40 49.23
CA SER A 768 12.01 -33.36 50.33
C SER A 768 12.59 -34.70 49.87
N SER A 769 12.34 -35.09 48.62
CA SER A 769 12.91 -36.30 48.01
C SER A 769 14.29 -36.07 47.36
N GLU A 770 14.91 -34.91 47.59
CA GLU A 770 16.22 -34.52 47.04
C GLU A 770 16.31 -34.54 45.49
N LEU A 771 15.17 -34.46 44.79
CA LEU A 771 15.12 -34.38 43.32
C LEU A 771 15.28 -32.94 42.81
N LEU A 772 15.09 -31.95 43.69
CA LEU A 772 15.18 -30.53 43.40
C LEU A 772 15.81 -29.77 44.57
N GLN A 773 16.91 -29.05 44.34
CA GLN A 773 17.50 -28.19 45.36
C GLN A 773 16.81 -26.81 45.36
N LEU A 774 16.22 -26.40 46.49
CA LEU A 774 15.61 -25.08 46.66
C LEU A 774 16.46 -24.18 47.57
N GLU A 775 17.04 -23.12 46.99
CA GLU A 775 17.80 -22.07 47.67
C GLU A 775 17.07 -20.73 47.55
N ILE A 776 17.13 -19.90 48.60
CA ILE A 776 16.52 -18.58 48.62
C ILE A 776 17.53 -17.59 49.20
N THR A 777 17.78 -16.49 48.49
CA THR A 777 18.76 -15.46 48.90
C THR A 777 18.10 -14.10 48.96
N SER A 778 18.30 -13.39 50.08
CA SER A 778 17.85 -12.01 50.23
C SER A 778 18.64 -11.12 49.28
N THR A 779 17.96 -10.50 48.32
CA THR A 779 18.55 -9.68 47.25
C THR A 779 17.61 -8.51 46.97
N PRO A 780 18.07 -7.25 47.05
CA PRO A 780 17.26 -6.10 46.67
C PRO A 780 16.77 -6.22 45.21
N ALA A 781 15.52 -5.84 44.92
CA ALA A 781 14.94 -6.00 43.58
C ALA A 781 15.76 -5.29 42.48
N GLY A 782 16.42 -4.17 42.83
CA GLY A 782 17.32 -3.45 41.92
C GLY A 782 18.55 -4.24 41.47
N GLN A 783 18.90 -5.32 42.18
CA GLN A 783 20.02 -6.22 41.87
C GLN A 783 19.58 -7.52 41.20
N PHE A 784 18.30 -7.66 40.85
CA PHE A 784 17.83 -8.82 40.07
C PHE A 784 18.54 -8.87 38.71
N ARG A 785 18.77 -10.08 38.23
CA ARG A 785 19.51 -10.32 37.00
C ARG A 785 18.67 -9.87 35.80
N ARG A 786 19.25 -9.03 34.96
CA ARG A 786 18.63 -8.52 33.73
C ARG A 786 19.06 -9.33 32.53
N HIS A 787 18.18 -9.40 31.53
CA HIS A 787 18.60 -9.85 30.21
C HIS A 787 19.42 -8.74 29.55
N SER A 788 20.71 -8.98 29.35
CA SER A 788 21.71 -7.98 28.93
C SER A 788 21.38 -7.24 27.64
N GLN A 789 20.52 -7.80 26.78
CA GLN A 789 20.20 -7.23 25.45
C GLN A 789 18.80 -6.61 25.34
N SER A 790 17.85 -6.98 26.21
CA SER A 790 16.46 -6.51 26.13
C SER A 790 16.07 -5.59 27.28
N GLY A 791 16.94 -5.43 28.29
CA GLY A 791 16.71 -4.62 29.49
C GLY A 791 15.70 -5.24 30.47
N LYS A 792 14.97 -6.29 30.05
CA LYS A 792 13.93 -6.93 30.86
C LYS A 792 14.52 -7.63 32.09
N THR A 793 13.81 -7.57 33.20
CA THR A 793 14.06 -8.40 34.40
C THR A 793 13.06 -9.54 34.40
N PRO A 794 13.36 -10.68 33.74
CA PRO A 794 12.40 -11.78 33.66
C PRO A 794 12.19 -12.38 35.05
N LEU A 795 10.94 -12.80 35.32
CA LEU A 795 10.59 -13.50 36.57
C LEU A 795 11.39 -14.80 36.72
N VAL A 796 11.73 -15.45 35.60
CA VAL A 796 12.47 -16.72 35.57
C VAL A 796 13.68 -16.59 34.64
N LEU A 797 14.85 -17.04 35.10
CA LEU A 797 16.04 -17.28 34.31
C LEU A 797 16.41 -18.76 34.38
N ASP A 798 16.39 -19.43 33.23
CA ASP A 798 16.68 -20.86 33.12
C ASP A 798 18.08 -21.08 32.52
N TYR A 799 18.98 -21.65 33.31
CA TYR A 799 20.39 -21.92 33.02
C TYR A 799 20.65 -23.38 32.62
N ARG A 800 19.61 -24.19 32.36
CA ARG A 800 19.75 -25.61 32.01
C ARG A 800 20.21 -25.88 30.56
N VAL A 801 20.68 -24.86 29.85
CA VAL A 801 21.12 -24.93 28.45
C VAL A 801 22.57 -25.39 28.34
#